data_AF-A0A7V4CV31-F1
#
_entry.id   AF-A0A7V4CV31-F1
#
_cell.length_a   1.000
_cell.length_b   1.000
_cell.length_c   1.000
_cell.angle_alpha   90.00
_cell.angle_beta   90.00
_cell.angle_gamma   90.00
#
_symmetry.space_group_name_H-M   'P 1'
#
loop_
_entity.id
_entity.type
_entity.pdbx_description
1 polymer ?
#
loop_
_entity_poly.entity_id
_entity_poly.type
_entity_poly.pdbx_seq_one_letter_code
_entity_poly.pdbx_strand_id
1 'polypeptide(L)'
;MNKPIRYFTQLFLLFLFISHPFTAQQKFNPDTVKAKKFDIGKMWTFEHAPVDYFYETYGFKPTKEWLDHARLSTLRFGGGCSSGFISEDGLLLTNHHCVDFIAQRIQREGENIPRDGFYAATLEEERRVPNLSVTQLVLIVDVTDEIVSAINKGKTDKEKVELKNAKIQELQDKYSKETGLICSVTSLYHGGKYSLYGVKRYNDVRAVIFMERIVGLYGGDPDNYTYPRYNSDFAVLRVYDDNGKPLKTNNFFKMDLDGPDIDEVLFVLGYPGTTNRLKTIAQLEYNRDITYRNNTFQSNGMVKIYEEMMKLYPERADIYRGLMFGPANTAKRQSGFIANLFDPYLMARKKAFENDIKKIVMNDPEKKKKYGHIWDAIAKTRKELAVHAGERAAFARLNNSQFFAMAFDLVELANQMKLPEDQRTDPFKGERLNTTINGIYPASFDLPLEKKKLAMITDFIKLNLGNDNPIVKKYFGSLSGDKLVEQLLKDSKLSDKEYVLALAKGNPDEILKSNDPFIKYYVETRDARLKYQAEATEIMNTETVLEDQLGLLIFEIFGTSIAPDATGTFRISDGIIAGYEYNGTIAPPITTFYGLYDRHYSHQKKWPWDLPARWLNYGGLDLSAQNNFVGTFDTVGGSSGSPIINKNAQYVGILHDGNMEGLSNDFIYTTEKNRSIALSSQAIYQIVKYIVKADRIVKEMENGKISE
;
A
#
# COMPACT_ATOMS: atom_id res chain seq x y z
N MET A 1 61.80 43.04 16.39
CA MET A 1 62.25 43.18 17.79
C MET A 1 61.07 42.89 18.72
N ASN A 2 61.29 41.98 19.67
CA ASN A 2 60.68 41.80 20.99
C ASN A 2 59.15 41.70 21.20
N LYS A 3 58.76 40.51 21.72
CA LYS A 3 57.53 40.19 22.48
C LYS A 3 57.39 41.07 23.74
N PRO A 4 56.24 41.08 24.46
CA PRO A 4 56.01 40.08 25.55
C PRO A 4 54.52 39.60 25.70
N ILE A 5 54.24 38.32 26.01
CA ILE A 5 53.90 37.72 27.34
C ILE A 5 52.50 38.16 27.86
N ARG A 6 51.62 37.42 28.57
CA ARG A 6 51.27 36.01 28.90
C ARG A 6 50.28 36.15 30.11
N TYR A 7 49.33 35.21 30.27
CA TYR A 7 48.55 34.89 31.50
C TYR A 7 47.26 35.67 31.86
N PHE A 8 46.14 34.93 31.95
CA PHE A 8 45.28 34.64 33.13
C PHE A 8 43.84 34.30 32.65
N THR A 9 43.41 33.04 32.62
CA THR A 9 42.60 32.28 33.63
C THR A 9 41.10 32.64 33.71
N GLN A 10 40.29 31.57 33.72
CA GLN A 10 38.94 31.39 34.30
C GLN A 10 37.68 31.57 33.44
N LEU A 11 36.96 30.43 33.32
CA LEU A 11 35.52 30.21 33.51
C LEU A 11 34.56 31.41 33.28
N PHE A 12 33.66 31.30 32.29
CA PHE A 12 32.21 31.13 32.47
C PHE A 12 31.47 31.12 31.12
N LEU A 13 30.28 30.50 31.11
CA LEU A 13 29.29 30.30 30.02
C LEU A 13 29.51 29.01 29.21
N LEU A 14 28.89 27.85 29.48
CA LEU A 14 27.62 27.53 30.15
C LEU A 14 26.46 28.40 29.66
N PHE A 15 26.11 28.25 28.37
CA PHE A 15 24.75 28.30 27.81
C PHE A 15 24.86 28.05 26.29
N LEU A 16 25.24 26.85 25.89
CA LEU A 16 24.99 26.39 24.53
C LEU A 16 23.54 25.93 24.50
N PHE A 17 22.71 26.79 23.91
CA PHE A 17 21.31 26.56 23.63
C PHE A 17 21.09 25.14 23.11
N ILE A 18 20.47 24.32 23.95
CA ILE A 18 19.67 23.19 23.51
C ILE A 18 18.47 23.83 22.79
N SER A 19 18.65 24.20 21.53
CA SER A 19 17.52 24.46 20.65
C SER A 19 16.92 23.11 20.29
N HIS A 20 16.13 22.54 21.20
CA HIS A 20 15.02 21.72 20.75
C HIS A 20 14.24 22.60 19.77
N PRO A 21 13.90 22.13 18.57
CA PRO A 21 12.81 22.75 17.84
C PRO A 21 11.55 22.51 18.68
N PHE A 22 11.31 23.39 19.64
CA PHE A 22 9.97 23.77 20.04
C PHE A 22 9.35 24.35 18.77
N THR A 23 8.80 23.48 17.93
CA THR A 23 7.58 23.87 17.24
C THR A 23 6.66 24.31 18.37
N ALA A 24 6.36 25.61 18.42
CA ALA A 24 5.31 26.14 19.27
C ALA A 24 4.01 25.54 18.74
N GLN A 25 3.75 24.27 19.08
CA GLN A 25 2.41 23.73 19.07
C GLN A 25 1.69 24.66 20.05
N GLN A 26 0.86 25.54 19.51
CA GLN A 26 -0.05 26.34 20.30
C GLN A 26 -0.59 25.43 21.40
N LYS A 27 -0.41 25.78 22.67
CA LYS A 27 -0.97 24.99 23.77
C LYS A 27 -2.49 24.97 23.55
N PHE A 28 -2.98 23.93 22.89
CA PHE A 28 -4.38 23.70 22.68
C PHE A 28 -4.86 22.79 23.81
N ASN A 29 -6.10 22.99 24.24
CA ASN A 29 -6.73 22.06 25.16
C ASN A 29 -7.35 20.91 24.34
N PRO A 30 -6.88 19.66 24.45
CA PRO A 30 -7.42 18.53 23.71
C PRO A 30 -8.93 18.36 23.89
N ASP A 31 -9.49 18.74 25.04
CA ASP A 31 -10.91 18.60 25.34
C ASP A 31 -11.79 19.64 24.61
N THR A 32 -11.18 20.69 24.04
CA THR A 32 -11.88 21.73 23.26
C THR A 32 -11.92 21.42 21.75
N VAL A 33 -11.12 20.45 21.31
CA VAL A 33 -11.02 20.06 19.90
C VAL A 33 -12.34 19.45 19.43
N LYS A 34 -12.74 19.75 18.19
CA LYS A 34 -13.95 19.24 17.54
C LYS A 34 -13.59 18.42 16.31
N ALA A 35 -14.40 17.40 16.03
CA ALA A 35 -14.36 16.71 14.75
C ALA A 35 -14.73 17.68 13.62
N LYS A 36 -14.15 17.50 12.44
CA LYS A 36 -14.55 18.24 11.23
C LYS A 36 -15.35 17.34 10.28
N LYS A 37 -16.14 17.98 9.40
CA LYS A 37 -17.04 17.33 8.43
C LYS A 37 -16.38 16.19 7.66
N PHE A 38 -15.14 16.39 7.22
CA PHE A 38 -14.42 15.43 6.38
C PHE A 38 -13.32 14.66 7.12
N ASP A 39 -13.41 14.50 8.45
CA ASP A 39 -12.41 13.70 9.19
C ASP A 39 -12.40 12.24 8.72
N ILE A 40 -13.55 11.72 8.28
CA ILE A 40 -13.73 10.38 7.68
C ILE A 40 -13.43 10.39 6.17
N GLY A 41 -13.09 11.56 5.62
CA GLY A 41 -12.63 11.81 4.26
C GLY A 41 -13.69 11.81 3.18
N LYS A 42 -13.21 11.71 1.94
CA LYS A 42 -13.94 12.00 0.70
C LYS A 42 -13.73 10.92 -0.38
N MET A 43 -13.43 9.67 0.04
CA MET A 43 -13.40 8.51 -0.86
C MET A 43 -14.81 7.93 -1.04
N TRP A 44 -15.65 8.66 -1.77
CA TRP A 44 -17.05 8.33 -1.96
C TRP A 44 -17.23 7.08 -2.81
N THR A 45 -18.28 6.32 -2.54
CA THR A 45 -18.68 5.22 -3.42
C THR A 45 -19.45 5.79 -4.62
N PHE A 46 -19.40 5.09 -5.75
CA PHE A 46 -20.03 5.58 -6.98
C PHE A 46 -21.55 5.54 -6.92
N GLU A 47 -22.12 4.55 -6.23
CA GLU A 47 -23.56 4.44 -6.06
C GLU A 47 -24.14 5.50 -5.09
N HIS A 48 -23.29 6.18 -4.32
CA HIS A 48 -23.65 7.28 -3.42
C HIS A 48 -22.70 8.48 -3.56
N ALA A 49 -22.31 8.83 -4.79
CA ALA A 49 -21.51 10.03 -5.01
C ALA A 49 -22.27 11.26 -4.47
N PRO A 50 -21.63 12.18 -3.71
CA PRO A 50 -22.30 13.27 -3.01
C PRO A 50 -22.55 14.45 -3.96
N VAL A 51 -23.43 14.23 -4.95
CA VAL A 51 -23.70 15.13 -6.07
C VAL A 51 -24.08 16.54 -5.62
N ASP A 52 -24.89 16.68 -4.57
CA ASP A 52 -25.29 17.99 -4.08
C ASP A 52 -24.13 18.75 -3.43
N TYR A 53 -23.24 18.06 -2.69
CA TYR A 53 -22.01 18.66 -2.18
C TYR A 53 -21.07 19.10 -3.31
N PHE A 54 -20.94 18.30 -4.38
CA PHE A 54 -20.15 18.70 -5.55
C PHE A 54 -20.70 19.98 -6.20
N TYR A 55 -22.02 20.08 -6.30
CA TYR A 55 -22.67 21.28 -6.86
C TYR A 55 -22.50 22.50 -5.94
N GLU A 56 -22.74 22.36 -4.64
CA GLU A 56 -22.58 23.43 -3.66
C GLU A 56 -21.14 23.95 -3.58
N THR A 57 -20.16 23.06 -3.74
CA THR A 57 -18.74 23.41 -3.56
C THR A 57 -18.11 23.91 -4.86
N TYR A 58 -18.47 23.32 -6.00
CA TYR A 58 -17.77 23.51 -7.27
C TYR A 58 -18.67 23.98 -8.41
N GLY A 59 -19.97 24.10 -8.19
CA GLY A 59 -20.94 24.43 -9.24
C GLY A 59 -21.12 23.32 -10.28
N PHE A 60 -20.64 22.10 -10.01
CA PHE A 60 -20.72 20.96 -10.92
C PHE A 60 -21.64 19.86 -10.37
N LYS A 61 -22.62 19.46 -11.17
CA LYS A 61 -23.57 18.39 -10.84
C LYS A 61 -23.39 17.23 -11.85
N PRO A 62 -22.60 16.19 -11.52
CA PRO A 62 -22.40 15.08 -12.45
C PRO A 62 -23.73 14.36 -12.72
N THR A 63 -23.99 14.03 -14.00
CA THR A 63 -25.14 13.22 -14.38
C THR A 63 -24.85 11.73 -14.16
N LYS A 64 -25.88 10.89 -14.26
CA LYS A 64 -25.69 9.44 -14.21
C LYS A 64 -24.80 8.94 -15.35
N GLU A 65 -24.98 9.49 -16.55
CA GLU A 65 -24.18 9.15 -17.73
C GLU A 65 -22.71 9.52 -17.52
N TRP A 66 -22.43 10.66 -16.90
CA TRP A 66 -21.07 11.06 -16.54
C TRP A 66 -20.44 10.08 -15.55
N LEU A 67 -21.17 9.71 -14.48
CA LEU A 67 -20.71 8.74 -13.48
C LEU A 67 -20.50 7.34 -14.08
N ASP A 68 -21.39 6.90 -14.96
CA ASP A 68 -21.26 5.62 -15.66
C ASP A 68 -20.07 5.62 -16.61
N HIS A 69 -19.88 6.69 -17.39
CA HIS A 69 -18.73 6.83 -18.27
C HIS A 69 -17.41 6.84 -17.46
N ALA A 70 -17.35 7.58 -16.37
CA ALA A 70 -16.22 7.63 -15.45
C ALA A 70 -15.91 6.25 -14.86
N ARG A 71 -16.94 5.51 -14.41
CA ARG A 71 -16.79 4.16 -13.86
C ARG A 71 -16.33 3.14 -14.89
N LEU A 72 -16.92 3.16 -16.09
CA LEU A 72 -16.62 2.19 -17.14
C LEU A 72 -15.27 2.46 -17.81
N SER A 73 -14.78 3.70 -17.81
CA SER A 73 -13.49 4.06 -18.40
C SER A 73 -12.29 3.79 -17.47
N THR A 74 -12.55 3.56 -16.17
CA THR A 74 -11.52 3.23 -15.18
C THR A 74 -11.46 1.73 -14.88
N LEU A 75 -10.24 1.23 -14.70
CA LEU A 75 -9.95 -0.19 -14.49
C LEU A 75 -9.11 -0.36 -13.21
N ARG A 76 -9.28 -1.50 -12.56
CA ARG A 76 -8.30 -2.00 -11.60
C ARG A 76 -7.17 -2.65 -12.37
N PHE A 77 -5.94 -2.23 -12.09
CA PHE A 77 -4.74 -2.71 -12.74
C PHE A 77 -4.01 -3.73 -11.85
N GLY A 78 -3.95 -4.98 -12.30
CA GLY A 78 -3.32 -6.06 -11.56
C GLY A 78 -3.89 -6.23 -10.13
N GLY A 79 -2.99 -6.46 -9.17
CA GLY A 79 -3.38 -6.75 -7.78
C GLY A 79 -3.71 -5.54 -6.91
N GLY A 80 -3.28 -4.32 -7.28
CA GLY A 80 -3.31 -3.19 -6.34
C GLY A 80 -3.04 -1.80 -6.92
N CYS A 81 -3.15 -1.61 -8.25
CA CYS A 81 -3.12 -0.29 -8.87
C CYS A 81 -4.44 -0.02 -9.60
N SER A 82 -4.55 1.20 -10.13
CA SER A 82 -5.63 1.66 -11.00
C SER A 82 -5.07 1.99 -12.40
N SER A 83 -5.95 2.11 -13.38
CA SER A 83 -5.62 2.59 -14.72
C SER A 83 -6.85 3.16 -15.41
N GLY A 84 -6.67 4.02 -16.42
CA GLY A 84 -7.78 4.54 -17.24
C GLY A 84 -7.57 4.26 -18.72
N PHE A 85 -8.63 3.88 -19.43
CA PHE A 85 -8.62 3.86 -20.89
C PHE A 85 -8.51 5.29 -21.44
N ILE A 86 -7.65 5.49 -22.44
CA ILE A 86 -7.42 6.77 -23.11
C ILE A 86 -7.70 6.73 -24.62
N SER A 87 -8.09 5.58 -25.16
CA SER A 87 -8.49 5.43 -26.57
C SER A 87 -9.55 4.34 -26.73
N GLU A 88 -10.34 4.46 -27.80
CA GLU A 88 -11.35 3.47 -28.20
C GLU A 88 -10.73 2.12 -28.56
N ASP A 89 -9.42 2.07 -28.81
CA ASP A 89 -8.63 0.88 -29.18
C ASP A 89 -7.93 0.24 -27.98
N GLY A 90 -8.45 0.46 -26.77
CA GLY A 90 -8.04 -0.24 -25.56
C GLY A 90 -6.70 0.22 -24.99
N LEU A 91 -6.16 1.35 -25.46
CA LEU A 91 -4.97 1.96 -24.88
C LEU A 91 -5.29 2.47 -23.47
N LEU A 92 -4.42 2.21 -22.51
CA LEU A 92 -4.57 2.63 -21.12
C LEU A 92 -3.28 3.20 -20.53
N LEU A 93 -3.46 4.03 -19.50
CA LEU A 93 -2.38 4.57 -18.67
C LEU A 93 -2.45 4.00 -17.26
N THR A 94 -1.28 3.65 -16.71
CA THR A 94 -1.06 3.37 -15.28
C THR A 94 0.30 3.96 -14.86
N ASN A 95 0.70 3.83 -13.60
CA ASN A 95 2.02 4.31 -13.16
C ASN A 95 3.15 3.38 -13.60
N HIS A 96 4.35 3.95 -13.77
CA HIS A 96 5.56 3.17 -14.02
C HIS A 96 5.84 2.21 -12.85
N HIS A 97 5.70 2.65 -11.59
CA HIS A 97 5.94 1.76 -10.45
C HIS A 97 4.93 0.59 -10.34
N CYS A 98 3.77 0.70 -11.01
CA CYS A 98 2.80 -0.39 -11.14
C CYS A 98 3.23 -1.46 -12.16
N VAL A 99 4.26 -1.20 -12.97
CA VAL A 99 4.78 -2.14 -13.98
C VAL A 99 6.28 -2.46 -13.85
N ASP A 100 7.06 -1.67 -13.12
CA ASP A 100 8.52 -1.86 -13.00
C ASP A 100 8.90 -3.27 -12.51
N PHE A 101 8.17 -3.78 -11.51
CA PHE A 101 8.44 -5.12 -10.94
C PHE A 101 8.06 -6.28 -11.89
N ILE A 102 7.30 -6.01 -12.95
CA ILE A 102 6.90 -7.00 -13.97
C ILE A 102 7.60 -6.78 -15.33
N ALA A 103 8.40 -5.72 -15.49
CA ALA A 103 9.13 -5.42 -16.72
C ALA A 103 10.01 -6.61 -17.17
N GLN A 104 10.65 -7.31 -16.23
CA GLN A 104 11.45 -8.50 -16.51
C GLN A 104 10.66 -9.64 -17.18
N ARG A 105 9.33 -9.68 -17.05
CA ARG A 105 8.49 -10.75 -17.63
C ARG A 105 8.30 -10.62 -19.15
N ILE A 106 8.60 -9.45 -19.71
CA ILE A 106 8.50 -9.17 -21.16
C ILE A 106 9.86 -8.90 -21.81
N GLN A 107 10.93 -8.95 -21.01
CA GLN A 107 12.29 -8.71 -21.46
C GLN A 107 12.79 -9.88 -22.30
N ARG A 108 13.39 -9.59 -23.45
CA ARG A 108 14.07 -10.58 -24.30
C ARG A 108 15.56 -10.62 -23.98
N GLU A 109 16.24 -11.66 -24.47
CA GLU A 109 17.69 -11.78 -24.31
C GLU A 109 18.41 -10.54 -24.88
N GLY A 110 19.39 -10.01 -24.12
CA GLY A 110 20.15 -8.81 -24.48
C GLY A 110 19.49 -7.48 -24.11
N GLU A 111 18.21 -7.46 -23.73
CA GLU A 111 17.52 -6.26 -23.29
C GLU A 111 17.69 -5.99 -21.79
N ASN A 112 17.59 -4.73 -21.39
CA ASN A 112 17.46 -4.32 -20.00
C ASN A 112 16.36 -3.25 -19.88
N ILE A 113 15.11 -3.68 -19.81
CA ILE A 113 13.95 -2.76 -19.80
C ILE A 113 13.98 -1.81 -18.59
N PRO A 114 14.34 -2.22 -17.36
CA PRO A 114 14.50 -1.27 -16.26
C PRO A 114 15.52 -0.16 -16.53
N ARG A 115 16.61 -0.45 -17.26
CA ARG A 115 17.64 0.54 -17.62
C ARG A 115 17.24 1.38 -18.83
N ASP A 116 16.72 0.74 -19.88
CA ASP A 116 16.55 1.31 -21.22
C ASP A 116 15.09 1.57 -21.60
N GLY A 117 14.13 1.32 -20.71
CA GLY A 117 12.71 1.39 -21.03
C GLY A 117 12.32 0.42 -22.15
N PHE A 118 11.12 0.61 -22.68
CA PHE A 118 10.55 -0.18 -23.77
C PHE A 118 9.54 0.67 -24.56
N TYR A 119 9.55 0.56 -25.89
CA TYR A 119 8.52 1.11 -26.77
C TYR A 119 8.26 0.14 -27.92
N ALA A 120 6.99 -0.18 -28.16
CA ALA A 120 6.54 -0.95 -29.33
C ALA A 120 6.18 0.00 -30.48
N ALA A 121 6.96 0.00 -31.56
CA ALA A 121 6.75 0.90 -32.70
C ALA A 121 5.54 0.51 -33.56
N THR A 122 5.08 -0.74 -33.46
CA THR A 122 3.93 -1.30 -34.18
C THR A 122 3.01 -2.07 -33.22
N LEU A 123 1.81 -2.46 -33.67
CA LEU A 123 0.89 -3.27 -32.85
C LEU A 123 1.45 -4.69 -32.63
N GLU A 124 2.20 -5.21 -33.60
CA GLU A 124 2.81 -6.54 -33.58
C GLU A 124 3.98 -6.62 -32.58
N GLU A 125 4.61 -5.48 -32.30
CA GLU A 125 5.68 -5.35 -31.31
C GLU A 125 5.16 -5.24 -29.87
N GLU A 126 3.88 -4.96 -29.67
CA GLU A 126 3.28 -4.88 -28.33
C GLU A 126 3.37 -6.25 -27.63
N ARG A 127 3.99 -6.28 -26.45
CA ARG A 127 4.32 -7.55 -25.77
C ARG A 127 3.30 -7.89 -24.71
N ARG A 128 2.62 -9.03 -24.87
CA ARG A 128 1.77 -9.58 -23.81
C ARG A 128 2.55 -9.73 -22.51
N VAL A 129 2.01 -9.18 -21.43
CA VAL A 129 2.62 -9.26 -20.11
C VAL A 129 2.12 -10.51 -19.39
N PRO A 130 2.97 -11.51 -19.11
CA PRO A 130 2.54 -12.73 -18.45
C PRO A 130 1.95 -12.49 -17.05
N ASN A 131 0.82 -13.14 -16.76
CA ASN A 131 0.10 -13.07 -15.49
C ASN A 131 -0.34 -11.65 -15.11
N LEU A 132 -0.61 -10.80 -16.10
CA LEU A 132 -1.26 -9.50 -15.90
C LEU A 132 -2.71 -9.57 -16.37
N SER A 133 -3.62 -8.99 -15.58
CA SER A 133 -5.00 -8.75 -15.98
C SER A 133 -5.43 -7.38 -15.49
N VAL A 134 -6.45 -6.83 -16.15
CA VAL A 134 -7.17 -5.64 -15.69
C VAL A 134 -8.64 -5.97 -15.53
N THR A 135 -9.32 -5.33 -14.59
CA THR A 135 -10.77 -5.54 -14.37
C THR A 135 -11.55 -4.23 -14.44
N GLN A 136 -12.66 -4.26 -15.15
CA GLN A 136 -13.60 -3.15 -15.32
C GLN A 136 -14.82 -3.37 -14.42
N LEU A 137 -15.19 -2.37 -13.63
CA LEU A 137 -16.38 -2.45 -12.78
C LEU A 137 -17.64 -2.21 -13.60
N VAL A 138 -18.47 -3.24 -13.78
CA VAL A 138 -19.67 -3.21 -14.63
C VAL A 138 -20.96 -3.11 -13.82
N LEU A 139 -21.03 -3.75 -12.66
CA LEU A 139 -22.25 -3.84 -11.85
C LEU A 139 -21.98 -3.49 -10.39
N ILE A 140 -22.89 -2.73 -9.76
CA ILE A 140 -22.94 -2.48 -8.32
C ILE A 140 -24.38 -2.77 -7.86
N VAL A 141 -24.54 -3.61 -6.83
CA VAL A 141 -25.85 -3.92 -6.24
C VAL A 141 -25.77 -3.81 -4.72
N ASP A 142 -26.77 -3.19 -4.10
CA ASP A 142 -26.93 -3.21 -2.65
C ASP A 142 -27.55 -4.54 -2.22
N VAL A 143 -26.85 -5.28 -1.36
CA VAL A 143 -27.26 -6.59 -0.84
C VAL A 143 -27.34 -6.60 0.70
N THR A 144 -27.47 -5.41 1.29
CA THR A 144 -27.39 -5.22 2.74
C THR A 144 -28.47 -6.00 3.48
N ASP A 145 -29.73 -5.86 3.07
CA ASP A 145 -30.87 -6.46 3.78
C ASP A 145 -30.80 -8.00 3.79
N GLU A 146 -30.35 -8.60 2.69
CA GLU A 146 -30.26 -10.05 2.55
C GLU A 146 -29.18 -10.63 3.48
N ILE A 147 -28.05 -9.93 3.62
CA ILE A 147 -26.95 -10.32 4.50
C ILE A 147 -27.30 -10.07 5.96
N VAL A 148 -27.85 -8.91 6.30
CA VAL A 148 -28.28 -8.57 7.67
C VAL A 148 -29.35 -9.56 8.15
N SER A 149 -30.29 -9.93 7.29
CA SER A 149 -31.31 -10.95 7.59
C SER A 149 -30.70 -12.34 7.87
N ALA A 150 -29.61 -12.71 7.18
CA ALA A 150 -28.90 -13.96 7.44
C ALA A 150 -28.14 -13.91 8.77
N ILE A 151 -27.43 -12.81 9.07
CA ILE A 151 -26.70 -12.60 10.33
C ILE A 151 -27.64 -12.74 11.52
N ASN A 152 -28.82 -12.11 11.46
CA ASN A 152 -29.78 -12.08 12.56
C ASN A 152 -30.36 -13.45 12.94
N LYS A 153 -30.12 -14.50 12.15
CA LYS A 153 -30.52 -15.88 12.47
C LYS A 153 -29.52 -16.60 13.38
N GLY A 154 -28.29 -16.09 13.51
CA GLY A 154 -27.24 -16.69 14.33
C GLY A 154 -27.43 -16.39 15.82
N LYS A 155 -27.23 -17.40 16.67
CA LYS A 155 -27.37 -17.31 18.14
C LYS A 155 -26.05 -16.99 18.83
N THR A 156 -24.92 -17.37 18.22
CA THR A 156 -23.57 -17.06 18.70
C THR A 156 -22.81 -16.17 17.72
N ASP A 157 -21.74 -15.51 18.15
CA ASP A 157 -20.93 -14.66 17.27
C ASP A 157 -20.24 -15.45 16.15
N LYS A 158 -19.82 -16.68 16.45
CA LYS A 158 -19.31 -17.62 15.44
C LYS A 158 -20.39 -17.96 14.41
N GLU A 159 -21.60 -18.32 14.85
CA GLU A 159 -22.72 -18.63 13.94
C GLU A 159 -23.10 -17.42 13.05
N LYS A 160 -23.08 -16.21 13.61
CA LYS A 160 -23.34 -14.98 12.85
C LYS A 160 -22.32 -14.79 11.72
N VAL A 161 -21.04 -14.98 12.00
CA VAL A 161 -19.97 -14.92 11.00
C VAL A 161 -20.15 -16.01 9.94
N GLU A 162 -20.48 -17.24 10.34
CA GLU A 162 -20.72 -18.35 9.42
C GLU A 162 -21.92 -18.08 8.49
N LEU A 163 -23.06 -17.63 9.02
CA LEU A 163 -24.25 -17.29 8.24
C LEU A 163 -24.03 -16.10 7.30
N LYS A 164 -23.28 -15.08 7.74
CA LYS A 164 -22.84 -13.97 6.90
C LYS A 164 -22.07 -14.48 5.68
N ASN A 165 -21.04 -15.29 5.92
CA ASN A 165 -20.15 -15.81 4.88
C ASN A 165 -20.91 -16.72 3.91
N ALA A 166 -21.81 -17.57 4.42
CA ALA A 166 -22.65 -18.42 3.58
C ALA A 166 -23.57 -17.60 2.67
N LYS A 167 -24.22 -16.55 3.19
CA LYS A 167 -25.08 -15.68 2.39
C LYS A 167 -24.29 -14.87 1.35
N ILE A 168 -23.10 -14.37 1.71
CA ILE A 168 -22.19 -13.72 0.77
C ILE A 168 -21.86 -14.66 -0.40
N GLN A 169 -21.47 -15.91 -0.10
CA GLN A 169 -21.13 -16.88 -1.14
C GLN A 169 -22.32 -17.17 -2.06
N GLU A 170 -23.51 -17.39 -1.50
CA GLU A 170 -24.74 -17.61 -2.26
C GLU A 170 -25.04 -16.45 -3.24
N LEU A 171 -24.93 -15.20 -2.79
CA LEU A 171 -25.18 -14.02 -3.62
C LEU A 171 -24.12 -13.88 -4.72
N GLN A 172 -22.85 -14.08 -4.40
CA GLN A 172 -21.77 -14.03 -5.41
C GLN A 172 -21.99 -15.07 -6.51
N ASP A 173 -22.34 -16.30 -6.15
CA ASP A 173 -22.58 -17.39 -7.11
C ASP A 173 -23.81 -17.09 -7.98
N LYS A 174 -24.89 -16.60 -7.37
CA LYS A 174 -26.11 -16.19 -8.07
C LYS A 174 -25.81 -15.12 -9.12
N TYR A 175 -25.24 -13.98 -8.72
CA TYR A 175 -25.00 -12.86 -9.64
C TYR A 175 -23.94 -13.20 -10.69
N SER A 176 -22.91 -13.99 -10.34
CA SER A 176 -21.91 -14.43 -11.32
C SER A 176 -22.55 -15.30 -12.40
N LYS A 177 -23.46 -16.21 -12.02
CA LYS A 177 -24.20 -17.05 -12.97
C LYS A 177 -25.16 -16.25 -13.85
N GLU A 178 -25.88 -15.27 -13.28
CA GLU A 178 -26.87 -14.46 -14.01
C GLU A 178 -26.22 -13.48 -14.99
N THR A 179 -25.05 -12.93 -14.66
CA THR A 179 -24.43 -11.82 -15.41
C THR A 179 -23.19 -12.22 -16.21
N GLY A 180 -22.56 -13.36 -15.88
CA GLY A 180 -21.25 -13.76 -16.42
C GLY A 180 -20.08 -12.91 -15.88
N LEU A 181 -20.31 -12.01 -14.92
CA LEU A 181 -19.28 -11.20 -14.29
C LEU A 181 -18.63 -11.94 -13.12
N ILE A 182 -17.41 -11.55 -12.77
CA ILE A 182 -16.80 -11.97 -11.50
C ILE A 182 -17.41 -11.10 -10.40
N CYS A 183 -18.23 -11.69 -9.54
CA CYS A 183 -18.93 -10.96 -8.48
C CYS A 183 -18.29 -11.16 -7.11
N SER A 184 -18.14 -10.07 -6.35
CA SER A 184 -17.66 -10.10 -4.96
C SER A 184 -18.47 -9.16 -4.09
N VAL A 185 -18.87 -9.59 -2.90
CA VAL A 185 -19.51 -8.72 -1.90
C VAL A 185 -18.44 -8.05 -1.04
N THR A 186 -18.58 -6.75 -0.82
CA THR A 186 -17.75 -5.98 0.09
C THR A 186 -18.58 -5.38 1.20
N SER A 187 -18.10 -5.50 2.43
CA SER A 187 -18.61 -4.76 3.59
C SER A 187 -18.09 -3.33 3.55
N LEU A 188 -18.99 -2.35 3.66
CA LEU A 188 -18.72 -0.92 3.74
C LEU A 188 -19.17 -0.41 5.10
N TYR A 189 -18.57 0.71 5.54
CA TYR A 189 -18.85 1.29 6.87
C TYR A 189 -18.69 0.28 8.01
N HIS A 190 -17.73 -0.65 7.91
CA HIS A 190 -17.51 -1.73 8.89
C HIS A 190 -18.81 -2.51 9.18
N GLY A 191 -19.53 -2.96 8.14
CA GLY A 191 -20.76 -3.76 8.31
C GLY A 191 -22.06 -2.95 8.26
N GLY A 192 -21.98 -1.62 8.17
CA GLY A 192 -23.15 -0.76 7.99
C GLY A 192 -23.88 -0.94 6.65
N LYS A 193 -23.17 -1.39 5.61
CA LYS A 193 -23.70 -1.67 4.27
C LYS A 193 -22.93 -2.81 3.60
N TYR A 194 -23.58 -3.60 2.76
CA TYR A 194 -22.94 -4.59 1.91
C TYR A 194 -23.27 -4.34 0.45
N SER A 195 -22.23 -4.24 -0.40
CA SER A 195 -22.39 -4.02 -1.83
C SER A 195 -21.72 -5.11 -2.63
N LEU A 196 -22.44 -5.67 -3.59
CA LEU A 196 -21.94 -6.61 -4.57
C LEU A 196 -21.37 -5.85 -5.77
N TYR A 197 -20.12 -6.13 -6.09
CA TYR A 197 -19.40 -5.57 -7.24
C TYR A 197 -19.21 -6.67 -8.28
N GLY A 198 -19.73 -6.47 -9.49
CA GLY A 198 -19.53 -7.35 -10.64
C GLY A 198 -18.55 -6.75 -11.63
N VAL A 199 -17.45 -7.46 -11.89
CA VAL A 199 -16.36 -6.98 -12.76
C VAL A 199 -16.18 -7.85 -14.00
N LYS A 200 -15.82 -7.22 -15.12
CA LYS A 200 -15.32 -7.89 -16.33
C LYS A 200 -13.79 -7.94 -16.26
N ARG A 201 -13.18 -9.10 -16.53
CA ARG A 201 -11.72 -9.27 -16.53
C ARG A 201 -11.18 -9.39 -17.96
N TYR A 202 -10.08 -8.69 -18.22
CA TYR A 202 -9.30 -8.80 -19.45
C TYR A 202 -7.93 -9.42 -19.15
N ASN A 203 -7.55 -10.46 -19.88
CA ASN A 203 -6.36 -11.28 -19.63
C ASN A 203 -5.25 -11.16 -20.69
N ASP A 204 -5.50 -10.43 -21.77
CA ASP A 204 -4.47 -10.04 -22.75
C ASP A 204 -4.22 -8.54 -22.62
N VAL A 205 -3.17 -8.21 -21.86
CA VAL A 205 -2.70 -6.85 -21.64
C VAL A 205 -1.26 -6.78 -22.12
N ARG A 206 -0.99 -5.88 -23.06
CA ARG A 206 0.31 -5.78 -23.73
C ARG A 206 1.01 -4.48 -23.38
N ALA A 207 2.31 -4.56 -23.14
CA ALA A 207 3.16 -3.40 -22.92
C ALA A 207 3.30 -2.61 -24.23
N VAL A 208 3.18 -1.29 -24.12
CA VAL A 208 3.32 -0.35 -25.25
C VAL A 208 4.49 0.60 -25.01
N ILE A 209 4.51 1.31 -23.88
CA ILE A 209 5.62 2.16 -23.44
C ILE A 209 5.88 1.91 -21.95
N PHE A 210 7.07 1.40 -21.60
CA PHE A 210 7.57 1.40 -20.22
C PHE A 210 8.75 2.37 -20.15
N MET A 211 8.69 3.33 -19.23
CA MET A 211 9.77 4.31 -19.03
C MET A 211 10.99 3.67 -18.36
N GLU A 212 12.16 4.32 -18.43
CA GLU A 212 13.31 3.84 -17.65
C GLU A 212 13.07 4.01 -16.15
N ARG A 213 13.56 3.06 -15.34
CA ARG A 213 13.34 3.09 -13.88
C ARG A 213 13.80 4.38 -13.25
N ILE A 214 14.96 4.90 -13.67
CA ILE A 214 15.54 6.12 -13.10
C ILE A 214 14.64 7.34 -13.31
N VAL A 215 13.84 7.41 -14.39
CA VAL A 215 12.95 8.54 -14.65
C VAL A 215 11.54 8.32 -14.11
N GLY A 216 11.05 7.08 -14.13
CA GLY A 216 9.80 6.71 -13.46
C GLY A 216 9.88 6.89 -11.94
N LEU A 217 11.05 6.66 -11.35
CA LEU A 217 11.36 6.84 -9.93
C LEU A 217 12.36 7.98 -9.69
N TYR A 218 12.34 9.03 -10.51
CA TYR A 218 13.29 10.14 -10.43
C TYR A 218 13.32 10.75 -9.02
N GLY A 219 14.53 10.83 -8.45
CA GLY A 219 14.75 11.25 -7.07
C GLY A 219 14.64 10.15 -6.01
N GLY A 220 14.30 8.94 -6.42
CA GLY A 220 14.36 7.73 -5.62
C GLY A 220 13.59 7.82 -4.30
N ASP A 221 14.11 7.14 -3.27
CA ASP A 221 13.51 7.24 -1.94
C ASP A 221 13.52 8.67 -1.39
N PRO A 222 14.58 9.50 -1.47
CA PRO A 222 14.55 10.88 -0.96
C PRO A 222 13.32 11.66 -1.38
N ASP A 223 12.96 11.57 -2.66
CA ASP A 223 11.79 12.28 -3.17
C ASP A 223 10.47 11.56 -2.87
N ASN A 224 10.43 10.25 -2.60
CA ASN A 224 9.21 9.50 -2.24
C ASN A 224 8.43 10.13 -1.07
N TYR A 225 7.10 10.23 -1.19
CA TYR A 225 6.21 11.01 -0.34
C TYR A 225 6.55 12.50 -0.17
N THR A 226 7.32 13.11 -1.07
CA THR A 226 7.67 14.55 -0.98
C THR A 226 7.24 15.33 -2.21
N TYR A 227 7.10 16.63 -2.03
CA TYR A 227 6.84 17.59 -3.09
C TYR A 227 7.60 18.90 -2.79
N PRO A 228 8.18 19.62 -3.77
CA PRO A 228 8.09 19.47 -5.24
C PRO A 228 8.58 18.15 -5.82
N ARG A 229 7.88 17.66 -6.86
CA ARG A 229 8.09 16.36 -7.50
C ARG A 229 8.28 16.48 -9.01
N TYR A 230 9.09 15.59 -9.60
CA TYR A 230 9.51 15.67 -11.01
C TYR A 230 9.65 14.30 -11.70
N ASN A 231 9.18 13.21 -11.09
CA ASN A 231 9.25 11.89 -11.71
C ASN A 231 8.19 11.72 -12.81
N SER A 232 8.54 10.94 -13.82
CA SER A 232 7.69 10.61 -14.96
C SER A 232 7.02 9.26 -14.75
N ASP A 233 6.16 9.18 -13.72
CA ASP A 233 5.59 7.93 -13.24
C ASP A 233 4.37 7.47 -14.04
N PHE A 234 4.61 7.05 -15.28
CA PHE A 234 3.58 6.47 -16.13
C PHE A 234 4.11 5.32 -16.99
N ALA A 235 3.19 4.46 -17.40
CA ALA A 235 3.38 3.42 -18.40
C ALA A 235 2.13 3.33 -19.28
N VAL A 236 2.35 2.97 -20.54
CA VAL A 236 1.31 2.79 -21.53
C VAL A 236 1.18 1.31 -21.85
N LEU A 237 -0.06 0.80 -21.79
CA LEU A 237 -0.40 -0.56 -22.15
C LEU A 237 -1.64 -0.58 -23.04
N ARG A 238 -1.93 -1.72 -23.66
CA ARG A 238 -3.13 -1.93 -24.44
C ARG A 238 -3.82 -3.23 -24.06
N VAL A 239 -5.14 -3.20 -23.97
CA VAL A 239 -5.98 -4.39 -23.80
C VAL A 239 -6.34 -4.95 -25.17
N TYR A 240 -6.23 -6.26 -25.31
CA TYR A 240 -6.63 -7.00 -26.52
C TYR A 240 -7.85 -7.89 -26.22
N ASP A 241 -8.68 -8.11 -27.24
CA ASP A 241 -9.81 -9.02 -27.20
C ASP A 241 -9.36 -10.50 -27.37
N ASP A 242 -10.32 -11.41 -27.24
CA ASP A 242 -10.06 -12.85 -27.36
C ASP A 242 -9.62 -13.28 -28.78
N ASN A 243 -9.82 -12.41 -29.78
CA ASN A 243 -9.35 -12.62 -31.16
C ASN A 243 -7.94 -12.07 -31.39
N GLY A 244 -7.29 -11.55 -30.35
CA GLY A 244 -5.96 -10.95 -30.44
C GLY A 244 -5.93 -9.62 -31.18
N LYS A 245 -7.05 -8.88 -31.23
CA LYS A 245 -7.13 -7.51 -31.77
C LYS A 245 -7.19 -6.48 -30.63
N PRO A 246 -6.75 -5.23 -30.84
CA PRO A 246 -7.01 -4.13 -29.91
C PRO A 246 -8.48 -4.11 -29.46
N LEU A 247 -8.71 -4.03 -28.15
CA LEU A 247 -10.05 -4.01 -27.60
C LEU A 247 -10.78 -2.75 -28.06
N LYS A 248 -11.90 -2.91 -28.77
CA LYS A 248 -12.80 -1.79 -29.06
C LYS A 248 -13.70 -1.47 -27.85
N THR A 249 -13.69 -0.21 -27.41
CA THR A 249 -14.50 0.29 -26.29
C THR A 249 -15.05 1.68 -26.59
N ASN A 250 -16.30 1.93 -26.20
CA ASN A 250 -16.90 3.28 -26.20
C ASN A 250 -16.65 4.03 -24.87
N ASN A 251 -16.05 3.36 -23.89
CA ASN A 251 -15.75 3.91 -22.56
C ASN A 251 -14.24 4.12 -22.45
N PHE A 252 -13.81 5.35 -22.74
CA PHE A 252 -12.45 5.83 -22.56
C PHE A 252 -12.47 7.35 -22.31
N PHE A 253 -11.45 7.86 -21.65
CA PHE A 253 -11.29 9.29 -21.46
C PHE A 253 -10.51 9.91 -22.61
N LYS A 254 -11.06 10.94 -23.25
CA LYS A 254 -10.24 11.79 -24.12
C LYS A 254 -9.21 12.52 -23.27
N MET A 255 -7.97 12.58 -23.73
CA MET A 255 -6.94 13.32 -23.01
C MET A 255 -7.09 14.82 -23.25
N ASP A 256 -6.96 15.61 -22.19
CA ASP A 256 -6.62 17.02 -22.32
C ASP A 256 -5.10 17.12 -22.37
N LEU A 257 -4.54 17.50 -23.52
CA LEU A 257 -3.09 17.47 -23.73
C LEU A 257 -2.39 18.70 -23.16
N ASP A 258 -3.13 19.72 -22.73
CA ASP A 258 -2.60 20.93 -22.10
C ASP A 258 -2.52 20.80 -20.57
N GLY A 259 -3.09 19.73 -20.00
CA GLY A 259 -3.11 19.48 -18.57
C GLY A 259 -4.33 20.09 -17.87
N PRO A 260 -4.42 19.95 -16.54
CA PRO A 260 -5.51 20.51 -15.76
C PRO A 260 -5.39 22.03 -15.56
N ASP A 261 -6.53 22.69 -15.45
CA ASP A 261 -6.59 24.06 -14.94
C ASP A 261 -6.44 24.08 -13.41
N ILE A 262 -5.85 25.14 -12.85
CA ILE A 262 -5.55 25.22 -11.40
C ILE A 262 -6.84 25.34 -10.56
N ASP A 263 -7.84 26.07 -11.06
CA ASP A 263 -9.04 26.43 -10.29
C ASP A 263 -10.26 25.56 -10.61
N GLU A 264 -10.12 24.53 -11.45
CA GLU A 264 -11.23 23.64 -11.76
C GLU A 264 -11.35 22.47 -10.76
N VAL A 265 -12.56 21.94 -10.65
CA VAL A 265 -12.79 20.69 -9.90
C VAL A 265 -12.27 19.50 -10.69
N LEU A 266 -11.48 18.68 -10.00
CA LEU A 266 -10.92 17.44 -10.52
C LEU A 266 -11.39 16.25 -9.69
N PHE A 267 -11.50 15.10 -10.34
CA PHE A 267 -11.94 13.85 -9.74
C PHE A 267 -10.88 12.76 -9.94
N VAL A 268 -10.42 12.20 -8.82
CA VAL A 268 -9.57 11.00 -8.81
C VAL A 268 -10.46 9.77 -8.76
N LEU A 269 -10.29 8.87 -9.72
CA LEU A 269 -11.08 7.65 -9.83
C LEU A 269 -10.20 6.42 -9.67
N GLY A 270 -10.44 5.58 -8.66
CA GLY A 270 -9.54 4.45 -8.46
C GLY A 270 -9.94 3.49 -7.36
N TYR A 271 -9.00 2.59 -7.02
CA TYR A 271 -9.19 1.48 -6.11
C TYR A 271 -8.30 1.64 -4.86
N PRO A 272 -8.58 2.64 -3.98
CA PRO A 272 -7.79 2.83 -2.76
C PRO A 272 -7.81 1.56 -1.91
N GLY A 273 -6.65 1.17 -1.39
CA GLY A 273 -6.45 -0.10 -0.70
C GLY A 273 -7.27 -0.21 0.58
N THR A 274 -6.83 0.45 1.65
CA THR A 274 -7.51 0.41 2.94
C THR A 274 -7.35 1.73 3.67
N THR A 275 -8.34 2.10 4.47
CA THR A 275 -8.20 3.13 5.51
C THR A 275 -8.78 2.60 6.82
N ASN A 276 -8.42 3.27 7.91
CA ASN A 276 -8.76 2.93 9.29
C ASN A 276 -9.48 4.09 10.00
N ARG A 277 -10.27 4.89 9.27
CA ARG A 277 -10.91 6.10 9.78
C ARG A 277 -12.10 5.81 10.68
N LEU A 278 -12.73 4.65 10.57
CA LEU A 278 -13.82 4.27 11.49
C LEU A 278 -13.32 3.45 12.70
N LYS A 279 -12.01 3.17 12.80
CA LYS A 279 -11.43 2.50 13.96
C LYS A 279 -11.56 3.36 15.23
N THR A 280 -11.80 2.72 16.36
CA THR A 280 -11.89 3.38 17.66
C THR A 280 -10.51 3.84 18.15
N ILE A 281 -10.50 4.76 19.12
CA ILE A 281 -9.24 5.23 19.74
C ILE A 281 -8.43 4.06 20.31
N ALA A 282 -9.08 3.10 20.98
CA ALA A 282 -8.38 1.94 21.54
C ALA A 282 -7.69 1.09 20.46
N GLN A 283 -8.27 1.01 19.27
CA GLN A 283 -7.68 0.28 18.14
C GLN A 283 -6.52 1.06 17.52
N LEU A 284 -6.67 2.38 17.37
CA LEU A 284 -5.60 3.25 16.86
C LEU A 284 -4.40 3.28 17.80
N GLU A 285 -4.62 3.29 19.12
CA GLU A 285 -3.56 3.20 20.13
C GLU A 285 -2.85 1.84 20.07
N TYR A 286 -3.59 0.74 20.00
CA TYR A 286 -3.01 -0.59 19.81
C TYR A 286 -2.17 -0.65 18.52
N ASN A 287 -2.66 -0.07 17.42
CA ASN A 287 -1.93 -0.01 16.16
C ASN A 287 -0.64 0.80 16.29
N ARG A 288 -0.68 1.97 16.93
CA ARG A 288 0.50 2.81 17.20
C ARG A 288 1.55 2.05 18.00
N ASP A 289 1.15 1.46 19.12
CA ASP A 289 2.08 0.97 20.15
C ASP A 289 2.63 -0.43 19.84
N ILE A 290 1.86 -1.25 19.10
CA ILE A 290 2.20 -2.64 18.79
C ILE A 290 2.45 -2.84 17.30
N THR A 291 1.43 -2.59 16.47
CA THR A 291 1.44 -2.96 15.04
C THR A 291 2.50 -2.17 14.28
N TYR A 292 2.44 -0.83 14.31
CA TYR A 292 3.32 0.03 13.55
C TYR A 292 4.73 0.08 14.12
N ARG A 293 4.91 -0.09 15.43
CA ARG A 293 6.24 -0.29 16.05
C ARG A 293 6.96 -1.48 15.41
N ASN A 294 6.30 -2.64 15.32
CA ASN A 294 6.90 -3.84 14.75
C ASN A 294 7.16 -3.72 13.25
N ASN A 295 6.21 -3.16 12.49
CA ASN A 295 6.36 -2.94 11.05
C ASN A 295 7.50 -1.96 10.73
N THR A 296 7.64 -0.91 11.54
CA THR A 296 8.71 0.10 11.39
C THR A 296 10.08 -0.51 11.65
N PHE A 297 10.21 -1.35 12.69
CA PHE A 297 11.47 -2.03 12.97
C PHE A 297 11.93 -2.86 11.76
N GLN A 298 11.03 -3.69 11.20
CA GLN A 298 11.38 -4.56 10.09
C GLN A 298 11.68 -3.79 8.80
N SER A 299 10.83 -2.83 8.42
CA SER A 299 11.03 -2.06 7.19
C SER A 299 12.28 -1.20 7.22
N ASN A 300 12.53 -0.46 8.31
CA ASN A 300 13.76 0.32 8.48
C ASN A 300 15.01 -0.57 8.55
N GLY A 301 14.92 -1.72 9.21
CA GLY A 301 16.01 -2.69 9.27
C GLY A 301 16.38 -3.19 7.86
N MET A 302 15.39 -3.55 7.06
CA MET A 302 15.59 -3.99 5.68
C MET A 302 16.24 -2.90 4.80
N VAL A 303 15.82 -1.63 4.92
CA VAL A 303 16.44 -0.51 4.19
C VAL A 303 17.93 -0.41 4.54
N LYS A 304 18.26 -0.38 5.84
CA LYS A 304 19.66 -0.31 6.30
C LYS A 304 20.50 -1.48 5.78
N ILE A 305 19.94 -2.68 5.79
CA ILE A 305 20.62 -3.88 5.27
C ILE A 305 20.92 -3.69 3.78
N TYR A 306 19.97 -3.25 2.95
CA TYR A 306 20.24 -3.06 1.53
C TYR A 306 21.23 -1.92 1.26
N GLU A 307 21.19 -0.83 2.02
CA GLU A 307 22.19 0.23 1.95
C GLU A 307 23.60 -0.28 2.28
N GLU A 308 23.73 -1.13 3.31
CA GLU A 308 24.99 -1.77 3.65
C GLU A 308 25.46 -2.72 2.55
N MET A 309 24.55 -3.54 2.01
CA MET A 309 24.85 -4.48 0.93
C MET A 309 25.31 -3.77 -0.35
N MET A 310 24.72 -2.62 -0.71
CA MET A 310 25.19 -1.80 -1.84
C MET A 310 26.62 -1.25 -1.64
N LYS A 311 27.03 -0.98 -0.39
CA LYS A 311 28.40 -0.53 -0.07
C LYS A 311 29.39 -1.69 -0.09
N LEU A 312 28.99 -2.86 0.40
CA LEU A 312 29.82 -4.07 0.46
C LEU A 312 30.00 -4.72 -0.91
N TYR A 313 28.97 -4.64 -1.77
CA TYR A 313 28.92 -5.26 -3.10
C TYR A 313 28.47 -4.24 -4.17
N PRO A 314 29.31 -3.25 -4.51
CA PRO A 314 28.96 -2.21 -5.47
C PRO A 314 28.54 -2.75 -6.84
N GLU A 315 29.08 -3.91 -7.25
CA GLU A 315 28.76 -4.60 -8.50
C GLU A 315 27.34 -5.18 -8.53
N ARG A 316 26.69 -5.34 -7.36
CA ARG A 316 25.30 -5.81 -7.21
C ARG A 316 24.36 -4.70 -6.77
N ALA A 317 24.81 -3.44 -6.76
CA ALA A 317 24.06 -2.34 -6.17
C ALA A 317 22.66 -2.16 -6.80
N ASP A 318 22.54 -2.36 -8.11
CA ASP A 318 21.26 -2.23 -8.81
C ASP A 318 20.23 -3.31 -8.38
N ILE A 319 20.70 -4.52 -8.08
CA ILE A 319 19.85 -5.61 -7.56
C ILE A 319 19.32 -5.22 -6.18
N TYR A 320 20.22 -4.82 -5.28
CA TYR A 320 19.81 -4.42 -3.93
C TYR A 320 18.94 -3.16 -3.93
N ARG A 321 19.18 -2.22 -4.84
CA ARG A 321 18.32 -1.04 -5.03
C ARG A 321 16.89 -1.45 -5.43
N GLY A 322 16.77 -2.40 -6.37
CA GLY A 322 15.46 -2.95 -6.76
C GLY A 322 14.75 -3.63 -5.58
N LEU A 323 15.48 -4.40 -4.76
CA LEU A 323 14.94 -5.06 -3.57
C LEU A 323 14.58 -4.07 -2.44
N MET A 324 15.30 -2.95 -2.34
CA MET A 324 15.11 -1.92 -1.30
C MET A 324 13.85 -1.09 -1.52
N PHE A 325 13.38 -0.93 -2.76
CA PHE A 325 12.25 -0.04 -3.09
C PHE A 325 10.98 -0.30 -2.26
N GLY A 326 10.54 -1.56 -2.17
CA GLY A 326 9.36 -1.92 -1.39
C GLY A 326 9.49 -1.63 0.11
N PRO A 327 10.55 -2.11 0.78
CA PRO A 327 10.84 -1.77 2.16
C PRO A 327 11.00 -0.27 2.44
N ALA A 328 11.66 0.49 1.56
CA ALA A 328 11.87 1.93 1.71
C ALA A 328 10.54 2.71 1.65
N ASN A 329 9.69 2.38 0.66
CA ASN A 329 8.34 2.93 0.59
C ASN A 329 7.53 2.62 1.85
N THR A 330 7.61 1.38 2.34
CA THR A 330 6.93 0.98 3.58
C THR A 330 7.45 1.75 4.77
N ALA A 331 8.78 1.86 4.94
CA ALA A 331 9.44 2.57 6.03
C ALA A 331 9.00 4.04 6.12
N LYS A 332 8.99 4.76 5.00
CA LYS A 332 8.51 6.15 4.95
C LYS A 332 7.04 6.26 5.34
N ARG A 333 6.19 5.40 4.78
CA ARG A 333 4.76 5.36 5.10
C ARG A 333 4.52 5.12 6.59
N GLN A 334 5.20 4.12 7.17
CA GLN A 334 5.08 3.81 8.60
C GLN A 334 5.55 4.97 9.48
N SER A 335 6.62 5.65 9.08
CA SER A 335 7.13 6.84 9.80
C SER A 335 6.08 7.95 9.84
N GLY A 336 5.39 8.20 8.73
CA GLY A 336 4.26 9.13 8.69
C GLY A 336 3.06 8.67 9.52
N PHE A 337 2.68 7.39 9.46
CA PHE A 337 1.60 6.85 10.30
C PHE A 337 1.86 7.06 11.78
N ILE A 338 3.06 6.70 12.24
CA ILE A 338 3.48 6.88 13.62
C ILE A 338 3.48 8.36 14.01
N ALA A 339 4.06 9.24 13.19
CA ALA A 339 4.08 10.67 13.46
C ALA A 339 2.67 11.24 13.65
N ASN A 340 1.71 10.84 12.80
CA ASN A 340 0.32 11.29 12.89
C ASN A 340 -0.44 10.69 14.07
N LEU A 341 -0.18 9.44 14.44
CA LEU A 341 -0.79 8.80 15.62
C LEU A 341 -0.21 9.31 16.95
N PHE A 342 0.97 9.93 16.92
CA PHE A 342 1.55 10.67 18.04
C PHE A 342 1.16 12.16 18.02
N ASP A 343 0.52 12.68 16.97
CA ASP A 343 0.04 14.05 16.95
C ASP A 343 -1.16 14.20 17.91
N PRO A 344 -1.02 14.96 19.01
CA PRO A 344 -2.06 15.07 20.02
C PRO A 344 -3.31 15.77 19.49
N TYR A 345 -3.20 16.66 18.49
CA TYR A 345 -4.33 17.39 17.92
C TYR A 345 -5.14 16.49 16.99
N LEU A 346 -4.48 15.70 16.14
CA LEU A 346 -5.16 14.73 15.28
C LEU A 346 -5.87 13.66 16.11
N MET A 347 -5.20 13.11 17.13
CA MET A 347 -5.82 12.15 18.05
C MET A 347 -6.98 12.77 18.85
N ALA A 348 -6.88 14.05 19.24
CA ALA A 348 -7.99 14.75 19.89
C ALA A 348 -9.21 14.92 18.95
N ARG A 349 -9.01 15.20 17.66
CA ARG A 349 -10.10 15.24 16.65
C ARG A 349 -10.79 13.89 16.49
N LYS A 350 -10.00 12.80 16.39
CA LYS A 350 -10.55 11.43 16.38
C LYS A 350 -11.37 11.12 17.63
N LYS A 351 -10.86 11.51 18.79
CA LYS A 351 -11.55 11.31 20.08
C LYS A 351 -12.83 12.14 20.16
N ALA A 352 -12.84 13.36 19.61
CA ALA A 352 -14.03 14.18 19.52
C ALA A 352 -15.12 13.50 18.67
N PHE A 353 -14.77 12.97 17.49
CA PHE A 353 -15.71 12.23 16.64
C PHE A 353 -16.30 11.01 17.37
N GLU A 354 -15.46 10.19 18.00
CA GLU A 354 -15.91 9.04 18.78
C GLU A 354 -16.84 9.46 19.95
N ASN A 355 -16.49 10.53 20.66
CA ASN A 355 -17.28 11.03 21.78
C ASN A 355 -18.63 11.61 21.34
N ASP A 356 -18.71 12.23 20.17
CA ASP A 356 -19.97 12.76 19.66
C ASP A 356 -20.95 11.63 19.32
N ILE A 357 -20.46 10.52 18.75
CA ILE A 357 -21.27 9.30 18.54
C ILE A 357 -21.69 8.69 19.89
N LYS A 358 -20.76 8.57 20.86
CA LYS A 358 -21.08 8.06 22.21
C LYS A 358 -22.19 8.88 22.88
N LYS A 359 -22.16 10.22 22.77
CA LYS A 359 -23.21 11.08 23.33
C LYS A 359 -24.57 10.80 22.69
N ILE A 360 -24.62 10.65 21.35
CA ILE A 360 -25.85 10.30 20.63
C ILE A 360 -26.41 8.98 21.16
N VAL A 361 -25.57 7.96 21.31
CA VAL A 361 -25.98 6.65 21.84
C VAL A 361 -26.45 6.73 23.29
N MET A 362 -25.71 7.42 24.16
CA MET A 362 -26.01 7.45 25.60
C MET A 362 -27.26 8.28 25.94
N ASN A 363 -27.63 9.24 25.08
CA ASN A 363 -28.83 10.08 25.25
C ASN A 363 -30.12 9.43 24.69
N ASP A 364 -30.01 8.35 23.93
CA ASP A 364 -31.13 7.58 23.39
C ASP A 364 -31.25 6.23 24.14
N PRO A 365 -32.32 5.99 24.92
CA PRO A 365 -32.44 4.76 25.72
C PRO A 365 -32.34 3.45 24.93
N GLU A 366 -32.90 3.40 23.71
CA GLU A 366 -32.88 2.20 22.87
C GLU A 366 -31.50 1.97 22.26
N LYS A 367 -30.85 3.03 21.75
CA LYS A 367 -29.47 2.94 21.28
C LYS A 367 -28.51 2.61 22.42
N LYS A 368 -28.68 3.20 23.61
CA LYS A 368 -27.85 2.89 24.78
C LYS A 368 -27.94 1.41 25.15
N LYS A 369 -29.15 0.84 25.17
CA LYS A 369 -29.37 -0.58 25.44
C LYS A 369 -28.70 -1.46 24.39
N LYS A 370 -28.80 -1.08 23.11
CA LYS A 370 -28.27 -1.87 21.98
C LYS A 370 -26.76 -1.73 21.78
N TYR A 371 -26.20 -0.53 21.92
CA TYR A 371 -24.86 -0.17 21.46
C TYR A 371 -23.95 0.44 22.54
N GLY A 372 -24.49 0.79 23.72
CA GLY A 372 -23.74 1.52 24.75
C GLY A 372 -22.50 0.80 25.28
N HIS A 373 -22.37 -0.51 25.04
CA HIS A 373 -21.26 -1.36 25.48
C HIS A 373 -20.10 -1.46 24.48
N ILE A 374 -20.29 -1.06 23.22
CA ILE A 374 -19.39 -1.40 22.11
C ILE A 374 -17.95 -0.92 22.34
N TRP A 375 -17.76 0.34 22.70
CA TRP A 375 -16.42 0.91 22.85
C TRP A 375 -15.62 0.27 23.98
N ASP A 376 -16.27 -0.02 25.11
CA ASP A 376 -15.62 -0.69 26.23
C ASP A 376 -15.27 -2.14 25.88
N ALA A 377 -16.14 -2.82 25.13
CA ALA A 377 -15.89 -4.16 24.64
C ALA A 377 -14.70 -4.20 23.65
N ILE A 378 -14.63 -3.28 22.69
CA ILE A 378 -13.49 -3.14 21.76
C ILE A 378 -12.20 -2.78 22.52
N ALA A 379 -12.28 -1.88 23.51
CA ALA A 379 -11.12 -1.54 24.31
C ALA A 379 -10.62 -2.76 25.12
N LYS A 380 -11.54 -3.61 25.59
CA LYS A 380 -11.22 -4.86 26.29
C LYS A 380 -10.52 -5.87 25.35
N THR A 381 -11.06 -6.11 24.15
CA THR A 381 -10.43 -7.05 23.19
C THR A 381 -9.00 -6.60 22.83
N ARG A 382 -8.76 -5.28 22.70
CA ARG A 382 -7.40 -4.75 22.44
C ARG A 382 -6.45 -4.95 23.61
N LYS A 383 -6.91 -4.81 24.85
CA LYS A 383 -6.11 -5.13 26.04
C LYS A 383 -5.78 -6.61 26.10
N GLU A 384 -6.75 -7.49 25.81
CA GLU A 384 -6.54 -8.95 25.76
C GLU A 384 -5.52 -9.34 24.68
N LEU A 385 -5.64 -8.78 23.47
CA LEU A 385 -4.66 -9.00 22.40
C LEU A 385 -3.25 -8.51 22.78
N ALA A 386 -3.13 -7.45 23.57
CA ALA A 386 -1.86 -6.88 23.99
C ALA A 386 -1.08 -7.80 24.96
N VAL A 387 -1.77 -8.63 25.75
CA VAL A 387 -1.14 -9.52 26.76
C VAL A 387 -0.07 -10.42 26.14
N HIS A 388 -0.35 -10.97 24.96
CA HIS A 388 0.56 -11.88 24.24
C HIS A 388 1.05 -11.29 22.91
N ALA A 389 1.06 -9.96 22.77
CA ALA A 389 1.49 -9.32 21.52
C ALA A 389 2.98 -9.56 21.22
N GLY A 390 3.83 -9.57 22.25
CA GLY A 390 5.26 -9.83 22.11
C GLY A 390 5.54 -11.26 21.63
N GLU A 391 4.91 -12.25 22.28
CA GLU A 391 5.00 -13.66 21.90
C GLU A 391 4.45 -13.91 20.51
N ARG A 392 3.29 -13.33 20.16
CA ARG A 392 2.74 -13.48 18.81
C ARG A 392 3.67 -12.91 17.74
N ALA A 393 4.32 -11.76 18.01
CA ALA A 393 5.28 -11.19 17.08
C ALA A 393 6.54 -12.05 16.94
N ALA A 394 7.08 -12.53 18.06
CA ALA A 394 8.29 -13.34 18.08
C ALA A 394 8.09 -14.74 17.46
N PHE A 395 6.95 -15.38 17.73
CA PHE A 395 6.65 -16.73 17.27
C PHE A 395 5.93 -16.76 15.91
N ALA A 396 5.71 -15.63 15.26
CA ALA A 396 5.14 -15.59 13.91
C ALA A 396 6.04 -16.28 12.88
N ARG A 397 5.56 -16.40 11.64
CA ARG A 397 6.41 -16.82 10.52
C ARG A 397 7.37 -15.68 10.14
N LEU A 398 8.65 -15.82 10.47
CA LEU A 398 9.68 -14.77 10.32
C LEU A 398 10.28 -14.72 8.90
N ASN A 399 9.45 -14.44 7.91
CA ASN A 399 9.77 -14.55 6.46
C ASN A 399 10.90 -13.66 5.94
N ASN A 400 11.34 -12.64 6.68
CA ASN A 400 12.45 -11.79 6.22
C ASN A 400 13.80 -12.50 6.29
N SER A 401 13.90 -13.69 6.91
CA SER A 401 15.09 -14.55 6.90
C SER A 401 14.75 -15.91 6.31
N GLN A 402 15.51 -16.35 5.30
CA GLN A 402 15.31 -17.65 4.66
C GLN A 402 15.62 -18.81 5.61
N PHE A 403 16.51 -18.64 6.60
CA PHE A 403 16.77 -19.64 7.64
C PHE A 403 15.51 -19.94 8.47
N PHE A 404 14.84 -18.89 8.97
CA PHE A 404 13.59 -19.06 9.71
C PHE A 404 12.43 -19.47 8.80
N ALA A 405 12.37 -19.02 7.55
CA ALA A 405 11.34 -19.45 6.60
C ALA A 405 11.43 -20.97 6.33
N MET A 406 12.62 -21.47 5.98
CA MET A 406 12.87 -22.90 5.76
C MET A 406 12.57 -23.73 7.00
N ALA A 407 13.01 -23.28 8.18
CA ALA A 407 12.75 -23.99 9.43
C ALA A 407 11.25 -24.09 9.75
N PHE A 408 10.48 -23.01 9.52
CA PHE A 408 9.03 -23.03 9.68
C PHE A 408 8.39 -24.04 8.73
N ASP A 409 8.76 -23.99 7.44
CA ASP A 409 8.17 -24.83 6.39
C ASP A 409 8.51 -26.32 6.60
N LEU A 410 9.73 -26.63 7.06
CA LEU A 410 10.12 -28.00 7.46
C LEU A 410 9.30 -28.51 8.65
N VAL A 411 9.13 -27.70 9.70
CA VAL A 411 8.34 -28.10 10.88
C VAL A 411 6.87 -28.27 10.51
N GLU A 412 6.31 -27.40 9.68
CA GLU A 412 4.94 -27.55 9.20
C GLU A 412 4.78 -28.81 8.34
N LEU A 413 5.68 -29.05 7.39
CA LEU A 413 5.73 -30.28 6.60
C LEU A 413 5.74 -31.51 7.50
N ALA A 414 6.63 -31.57 8.49
CA ALA A 414 6.73 -32.72 9.39
C ALA A 414 5.44 -32.98 10.17
N ASN A 415 4.77 -31.93 10.64
CA ASN A 415 3.49 -32.06 11.33
C ASN A 415 2.37 -32.54 10.40
N GLN A 416 2.31 -32.03 9.16
CA GLN A 416 1.33 -32.47 8.16
C GLN A 416 1.56 -33.93 7.74
N MET A 417 2.81 -34.34 7.58
CA MET A 417 3.15 -35.72 7.22
C MET A 417 2.84 -36.74 8.31
N LYS A 418 2.67 -36.30 9.58
CA LYS A 418 2.17 -37.14 10.67
C LYS A 418 0.66 -37.35 10.65
N LEU A 419 -0.08 -36.56 9.89
CA LEU A 419 -1.51 -36.73 9.70
C LEU A 419 -1.78 -37.72 8.57
N PRO A 420 -2.89 -38.49 8.65
CA PRO A 420 -3.50 -39.13 7.50
C PRO A 420 -3.68 -38.13 6.35
N GLU A 421 -3.48 -38.57 5.11
CA GLU A 421 -3.43 -37.67 3.96
C GLU A 421 -4.74 -36.87 3.76
N ASP A 422 -5.89 -37.47 4.07
CA ASP A 422 -7.21 -36.82 4.02
C ASP A 422 -7.32 -35.65 5.01
N GLN A 423 -6.60 -35.71 6.13
CA GLN A 423 -6.58 -34.68 7.17
C GLN A 423 -5.52 -33.59 6.95
N ARG A 424 -4.62 -33.76 5.97
CA ARG A 424 -3.62 -32.73 5.64
C ARG A 424 -4.29 -31.48 5.06
N THR A 425 -3.55 -30.39 5.03
CA THR A 425 -3.94 -29.24 4.19
C THR A 425 -3.52 -29.46 2.74
N ASP A 426 -4.20 -28.83 1.79
CA ASP A 426 -4.05 -29.07 0.34
C ASP A 426 -2.61 -29.03 -0.21
N PRO A 427 -1.69 -28.17 0.26
CA PRO A 427 -0.30 -28.17 -0.22
C PRO A 427 0.46 -29.46 0.09
N PHE A 428 0.00 -30.29 1.03
CA PHE A 428 0.68 -31.49 1.52
C PHE A 428 0.01 -32.80 1.07
N LYS A 429 -0.86 -32.72 0.06
CA LYS A 429 -1.58 -33.87 -0.53
C LYS A 429 -1.10 -34.14 -1.95
N GLY A 430 -1.14 -35.41 -2.35
CA GLY A 430 -0.91 -35.88 -3.72
C GLY A 430 0.30 -35.25 -4.40
N GLU A 431 0.11 -34.84 -5.66
CA GLU A 431 1.20 -34.28 -6.48
C GLU A 431 1.72 -32.93 -5.98
N ARG A 432 0.91 -32.15 -5.24
CA ARG A 432 1.30 -30.85 -4.69
C ARG A 432 2.37 -30.96 -3.61
N LEU A 433 2.43 -32.10 -2.91
CA LEU A 433 3.44 -32.36 -1.89
C LEU A 433 4.87 -32.19 -2.43
N ASN A 434 5.13 -32.68 -3.64
CA ASN A 434 6.46 -32.54 -4.27
C ASN A 434 6.80 -31.08 -4.57
N THR A 435 5.82 -30.28 -5.02
CA THR A 435 5.99 -28.84 -5.21
C THR A 435 6.29 -28.14 -3.88
N THR A 436 5.56 -28.49 -2.82
CA THR A 436 5.77 -27.94 -1.48
C THR A 436 7.18 -28.28 -0.96
N ILE A 437 7.60 -29.54 -1.04
CA ILE A 437 8.93 -29.99 -0.62
C ILE A 437 10.03 -29.25 -1.39
N ASN A 438 9.92 -29.21 -2.73
CA ASN A 438 10.92 -28.55 -3.57
C ASN A 438 10.94 -27.02 -3.39
N GLY A 439 9.83 -26.44 -2.93
CA GLY A 439 9.68 -25.02 -2.64
C GLY A 439 10.24 -24.58 -1.28
N ILE A 440 10.60 -25.51 -0.39
CA ILE A 440 11.19 -25.17 0.92
C ILE A 440 12.50 -24.40 0.73
N TYR A 441 13.39 -24.88 -0.13
CA TYR A 441 14.63 -24.17 -0.41
C TYR A 441 14.41 -23.11 -1.49
N PRO A 442 14.79 -21.84 -1.26
CA PRO A 442 14.53 -20.77 -2.22
C PRO A 442 15.32 -20.96 -3.52
N ALA A 443 14.74 -20.52 -4.64
CA ALA A 443 15.40 -20.59 -5.95
C ALA A 443 16.74 -19.81 -6.00
N SER A 444 16.86 -18.75 -5.20
CA SER A 444 18.09 -17.96 -5.01
C SER A 444 18.38 -17.80 -3.52
N PHE A 445 19.62 -18.01 -3.10
CA PHE A 445 20.05 -17.87 -1.71
C PHE A 445 21.32 -17.01 -1.61
N ASP A 446 21.14 -15.73 -1.27
CA ASP A 446 22.23 -14.77 -1.13
C ASP A 446 22.75 -14.77 0.32
N LEU A 447 23.67 -15.70 0.64
CA LEU A 447 24.11 -15.95 2.02
C LEU A 447 24.60 -14.68 2.77
N PRO A 448 25.40 -13.78 2.18
CA PRO A 448 25.77 -12.53 2.84
C PRO A 448 24.56 -11.65 3.24
N LEU A 449 23.57 -11.52 2.35
CA LEU A 449 22.31 -10.81 2.66
C LEU A 449 21.52 -11.52 3.76
N GLU A 450 21.42 -12.84 3.70
CA GLU A 450 20.68 -13.64 4.69
C GLU A 450 21.31 -13.60 6.08
N LYS A 451 22.63 -13.46 6.20
CA LYS A 451 23.31 -13.21 7.48
C LYS A 451 22.86 -11.90 8.12
N LYS A 452 22.77 -10.81 7.34
CA LYS A 452 22.32 -9.50 7.83
C LYS A 452 20.85 -9.52 8.23
N LYS A 453 20.00 -10.16 7.43
CA LYS A 453 18.58 -10.39 7.75
C LYS A 453 18.40 -11.23 9.01
N LEU A 454 19.24 -12.25 9.21
CA LEU A 454 19.19 -13.08 10.40
C LEU A 454 19.52 -12.28 11.66
N ALA A 455 20.55 -11.43 11.63
CA ALA A 455 20.84 -10.51 12.75
C ALA A 455 19.61 -9.66 13.10
N MET A 456 19.00 -9.01 12.10
CA MET A 456 17.78 -8.20 12.29
C MET A 456 16.63 -9.00 12.90
N ILE A 457 16.39 -10.23 12.45
CA ILE A 457 15.32 -11.08 13.00
C ILE A 457 15.59 -11.47 14.45
N THR A 458 16.84 -11.76 14.82
CA THR A 458 17.16 -12.04 16.22
C THR A 458 16.93 -10.82 17.12
N ASP A 459 17.23 -9.62 16.63
CA ASP A 459 16.93 -8.37 17.34
C ASP A 459 15.42 -8.11 17.41
N PHE A 460 14.66 -8.47 16.37
CA PHE A 460 13.19 -8.38 16.38
C PHE A 460 12.56 -9.30 17.44
N ILE A 461 13.07 -10.52 17.60
CA ILE A 461 12.62 -11.44 18.66
C ILE A 461 12.94 -10.85 20.04
N LYS A 462 14.16 -10.35 20.24
CA LYS A 462 14.58 -9.73 21.51
C LYS A 462 13.78 -8.48 21.85
N LEU A 463 13.47 -7.65 20.85
CA LEU A 463 12.63 -6.47 21.00
C LEU A 463 11.25 -6.83 21.57
N ASN A 464 10.69 -7.97 21.17
CA ASN A 464 9.34 -8.36 21.53
C ASN A 464 9.26 -9.25 22.78
N LEU A 465 10.27 -10.09 23.05
CA LEU A 465 10.29 -10.97 24.23
C LEU A 465 11.08 -10.40 25.41
N GLY A 466 12.01 -9.48 25.16
CA GLY A 466 13.00 -9.02 26.13
C GLY A 466 14.18 -9.97 26.30
N ASN A 467 15.33 -9.43 26.74
CA ASN A 467 16.57 -10.20 26.91
C ASN A 467 16.49 -11.27 28.00
N ASP A 468 15.58 -11.12 28.96
CA ASP A 468 15.45 -12.05 30.08
C ASP A 468 14.57 -13.27 29.80
N ASN A 469 13.87 -13.29 28.66
CA ASN A 469 12.99 -14.38 28.28
C ASN A 469 13.77 -15.71 28.13
N PRO A 470 13.25 -16.84 28.64
CA PRO A 470 13.92 -18.14 28.55
C PRO A 470 14.31 -18.55 27.13
N ILE A 471 13.47 -18.26 26.13
CA ILE A 471 13.74 -18.57 24.72
C ILE A 471 14.91 -17.71 24.22
N VAL A 472 14.93 -16.41 24.54
CA VAL A 472 16.02 -15.52 24.16
C VAL A 472 17.33 -15.95 24.82
N LYS A 473 17.33 -16.25 26.12
CA LYS A 473 18.52 -16.74 26.84
C LYS A 473 19.05 -18.06 26.26
N LYS A 474 18.16 -18.98 25.90
CA LYS A 474 18.52 -20.29 25.36
C LYS A 474 19.14 -20.22 23.97
N TYR A 475 18.57 -19.43 23.06
CA TYR A 475 18.99 -19.41 21.65
C TYR A 475 20.01 -18.31 21.34
N PHE A 476 19.93 -17.17 22.03
CA PHE A 476 20.72 -15.99 21.69
C PHE A 476 21.69 -15.59 22.81
N GLY A 477 21.37 -15.92 24.06
CA GLY A 477 22.15 -15.49 25.22
C GLY A 477 22.32 -13.97 25.24
N SER A 478 23.54 -13.51 25.54
CA SER A 478 23.91 -12.10 25.51
C SER A 478 24.51 -11.64 24.17
N LEU A 479 24.72 -12.55 23.20
CA LEU A 479 25.33 -12.22 21.91
C LEU A 479 24.37 -11.43 21.03
N SER A 480 24.88 -10.58 20.14
CA SER A 480 24.09 -9.84 19.14
C SER A 480 24.87 -9.67 17.83
N GLY A 481 24.17 -9.22 16.78
CA GLY A 481 24.76 -8.92 15.48
C GLY A 481 25.51 -10.11 14.86
N ASP A 482 26.62 -9.80 14.18
CA ASP A 482 27.40 -10.78 13.43
C ASP A 482 27.92 -11.93 14.31
N LYS A 483 28.28 -11.67 15.58
CA LYS A 483 28.75 -12.72 16.52
C LYS A 483 27.67 -13.75 16.84
N LEU A 484 26.43 -13.30 17.02
CA LEU A 484 25.31 -14.21 17.24
C LEU A 484 25.01 -15.00 15.98
N VAL A 485 25.01 -14.35 14.81
CA VAL A 485 24.79 -15.01 13.52
C VAL A 485 25.84 -16.10 13.26
N GLU A 486 27.12 -15.81 13.50
CA GLU A 486 28.18 -16.80 13.38
C GLU A 486 27.98 -18.00 14.31
N GLN A 487 27.53 -17.77 15.55
CA GLN A 487 27.25 -18.86 16.48
C GLN A 487 26.08 -19.73 15.99
N LEU A 488 24.97 -19.12 15.56
CA LEU A 488 23.80 -19.85 15.07
C LEU A 488 24.13 -20.66 13.80
N LEU A 489 24.94 -20.11 12.91
CA LEU A 489 25.29 -20.78 11.65
C LEU A 489 26.33 -21.90 11.80
N LYS A 490 27.13 -21.92 12.89
CA LYS A 490 28.00 -23.07 13.19
C LYS A 490 27.20 -24.34 13.47
N ASP A 491 26.03 -24.17 14.09
CA ASP A 491 25.17 -25.26 14.53
C ASP A 491 24.03 -25.56 13.53
N SER A 492 24.01 -24.87 12.38
CA SER A 492 22.97 -25.02 11.35
C SER A 492 23.51 -25.57 10.03
N LYS A 493 22.68 -26.36 9.34
CA LYS A 493 22.95 -26.86 7.97
C LYS A 493 21.96 -26.34 6.92
N LEU A 494 21.10 -25.38 7.27
CA LEU A 494 20.06 -24.90 6.36
C LEU A 494 20.58 -24.08 5.16
N SER A 495 21.86 -23.72 5.12
CA SER A 495 22.49 -23.13 3.92
C SER A 495 22.79 -24.16 2.83
N ASP A 496 22.69 -25.46 3.12
CA ASP A 496 22.92 -26.54 2.18
C ASP A 496 21.58 -27.03 1.60
N LYS A 497 21.39 -26.76 0.30
CA LYS A 497 20.18 -27.16 -0.43
C LYS A 497 19.95 -28.67 -0.43
N GLU A 498 21.01 -29.45 -0.60
CA GLU A 498 20.90 -30.91 -0.66
C GLU A 498 20.48 -31.46 0.70
N TYR A 499 21.08 -30.93 1.77
CA TYR A 499 20.68 -31.26 3.14
C TYR A 499 19.21 -30.92 3.41
N VAL A 500 18.77 -29.70 3.08
CA VAL A 500 17.37 -29.26 3.32
C VAL A 500 16.38 -30.14 2.58
N LEU A 501 16.62 -30.42 1.30
CA LEU A 501 15.72 -31.24 0.50
C LEU A 501 15.76 -32.73 0.90
N ALA A 502 16.91 -33.25 1.30
CA ALA A 502 17.02 -34.61 1.84
C ALA A 502 16.25 -34.74 3.16
N LEU A 503 16.42 -33.76 4.07
CA LEU A 503 15.70 -33.71 5.33
C LEU A 503 14.18 -33.61 5.12
N ALA A 504 13.73 -32.77 4.17
CA ALA A 504 12.32 -32.62 3.82
C ALA A 504 11.68 -33.90 3.25
N LYS A 505 12.45 -34.70 2.49
CA LYS A 505 12.00 -35.98 1.92
C LYS A 505 12.13 -37.16 2.89
N GLY A 506 12.85 -36.96 3.98
CA GLY A 506 13.15 -37.98 5.00
C GLY A 506 12.01 -38.22 5.97
N ASN A 507 12.35 -38.74 7.14
CA ASN A 507 11.37 -39.06 8.17
C ASN A 507 10.91 -37.78 8.91
N PRO A 508 9.59 -37.51 9.03
CA PRO A 508 9.08 -36.37 9.80
C PRO A 508 9.61 -36.28 11.24
N ASP A 509 9.89 -37.41 11.89
CA ASP A 509 10.47 -37.41 13.24
C ASP A 509 11.91 -36.89 13.27
N GLU A 510 12.68 -37.03 12.19
CA GLU A 510 14.04 -36.48 12.10
C GLU A 510 14.02 -34.95 12.05
N ILE A 511 13.06 -34.38 11.33
CA ILE A 511 12.84 -32.93 11.32
C ILE A 511 12.50 -32.44 12.74
N LEU A 512 11.51 -33.07 13.38
CA LEU A 512 11.03 -32.63 14.69
C LEU A 512 12.03 -32.85 15.83
N LYS A 513 13.01 -33.75 15.65
CA LYS A 513 14.12 -34.00 16.60
C LYS A 513 15.42 -33.28 16.19
N SER A 514 15.40 -32.48 15.13
CA SER A 514 16.60 -31.79 14.65
C SER A 514 17.18 -30.88 15.72
N ASN A 515 18.51 -30.88 15.80
CA ASN A 515 19.26 -29.95 16.66
C ASN A 515 19.62 -28.64 15.95
N ASP A 516 19.22 -28.47 14.68
CA ASP A 516 19.38 -27.20 13.98
C ASP A 516 18.67 -26.08 14.77
N PRO A 517 19.35 -24.98 15.11
CA PRO A 517 18.83 -23.97 16.02
C PRO A 517 17.53 -23.32 15.53
N PHE A 518 17.34 -23.19 14.21
CA PHE A 518 16.14 -22.58 13.64
C PHE A 518 14.95 -23.54 13.66
N ILE A 519 15.18 -24.82 13.33
CA ILE A 519 14.14 -25.86 13.40
C ILE A 519 13.70 -26.03 14.86
N LYS A 520 14.67 -26.17 15.78
CA LYS A 520 14.40 -26.37 17.20
C LYS A 520 13.61 -25.21 17.81
N TYR A 521 13.91 -23.97 17.41
CA TYR A 521 13.13 -22.80 17.81
C TYR A 521 11.64 -22.96 17.48
N TYR A 522 11.29 -23.37 16.25
CA TYR A 522 9.90 -23.55 15.86
C TYR A 522 9.24 -24.79 16.45
N VAL A 523 9.99 -25.86 16.70
CA VAL A 523 9.49 -27.04 17.42
C VAL A 523 9.10 -26.64 18.85
N GLU A 524 9.98 -25.95 19.57
CA GLU A 524 9.78 -25.61 20.99
C GLU A 524 8.77 -24.50 21.22
N THR A 525 8.61 -23.58 20.25
CA THR A 525 7.62 -22.50 20.35
C THR A 525 6.26 -22.86 19.74
N ARG A 526 6.12 -24.06 19.14
CA ARG A 526 4.92 -24.46 18.39
C ARG A 526 3.64 -24.37 19.21
N ASP A 527 3.62 -24.95 20.41
CA ASP A 527 2.39 -25.04 21.20
C ASP A 527 1.96 -23.66 21.69
N ALA A 528 2.91 -22.84 22.14
CA ALA A 528 2.65 -21.44 22.50
C ALA A 528 2.15 -20.64 21.30
N ARG A 529 2.78 -20.80 20.13
CA ARG A 529 2.37 -20.15 18.87
C ARG A 529 0.93 -20.51 18.50
N LEU A 530 0.58 -21.80 18.50
CA LEU A 530 -0.77 -22.25 18.16
C LEU A 530 -1.81 -21.78 19.18
N LYS A 531 -1.47 -21.83 20.48
CA LYS A 531 -2.32 -21.29 21.55
C LYS A 531 -2.62 -19.81 21.33
N TYR A 532 -1.59 -18.98 21.22
CA TYR A 532 -1.76 -17.53 21.08
C TYR A 532 -2.39 -17.13 19.74
N GLN A 533 -2.19 -17.93 18.68
CA GLN A 533 -2.88 -17.75 17.41
C GLN A 533 -4.38 -18.06 17.55
N ALA A 534 -4.75 -19.13 18.25
CA ALA A 534 -6.15 -19.49 18.50
C ALA A 534 -6.85 -18.43 19.37
N GLU A 535 -6.23 -18.01 20.48
CA GLU A 535 -6.74 -16.94 21.35
C GLU A 535 -6.93 -15.63 20.57
N ALA A 536 -5.93 -15.21 19.79
CA ALA A 536 -6.06 -14.01 18.96
C ALA A 536 -7.20 -14.15 17.93
N THR A 537 -7.39 -15.33 17.33
CA THR A 537 -8.48 -15.57 16.38
C THR A 537 -9.84 -15.43 17.04
N GLU A 538 -10.03 -15.98 18.24
CA GLU A 538 -11.28 -15.84 19.01
C GLU A 538 -11.56 -14.38 19.38
N ILE A 539 -10.54 -13.66 19.87
CA ILE A 539 -10.67 -12.24 20.21
C ILE A 539 -11.01 -11.40 18.96
N MET A 540 -10.34 -11.65 17.83
CA MET A 540 -10.60 -10.94 16.57
C MET A 540 -11.99 -11.27 15.99
N ASN A 541 -12.50 -12.49 16.17
CA ASN A 541 -13.88 -12.85 15.77
C ASN A 541 -14.91 -12.06 16.59
N THR A 542 -14.70 -11.99 17.91
CA THR A 542 -15.56 -11.19 18.81
C THR A 542 -15.53 -9.72 18.40
N GLU A 543 -14.34 -9.19 18.16
CA GLU A 543 -14.19 -7.81 17.72
C GLU A 543 -14.80 -7.54 16.35
N THR A 544 -14.73 -8.48 15.40
CA THR A 544 -15.39 -8.35 14.09
C THR A 544 -16.90 -8.12 14.24
N VAL A 545 -17.56 -8.81 15.18
CA VAL A 545 -18.99 -8.59 15.46
C VAL A 545 -19.23 -7.21 16.09
N LEU A 546 -18.35 -6.77 16.99
CA LEU A 546 -18.44 -5.43 17.59
C LEU A 546 -18.22 -4.32 16.56
N GLU A 547 -17.29 -4.53 15.61
CA GLU A 547 -17.06 -3.63 14.48
C GLU A 547 -18.28 -3.60 13.56
N ASP A 548 -18.85 -4.76 13.20
CA ASP A 548 -20.09 -4.86 12.40
C ASP A 548 -21.23 -4.04 13.06
N GLN A 549 -21.38 -4.13 14.39
CA GLN A 549 -22.38 -3.36 15.14
C GLN A 549 -22.07 -1.86 15.19
N LEU A 550 -20.81 -1.49 15.39
CA LEU A 550 -20.38 -0.10 15.38
C LEU A 550 -20.62 0.54 14.01
N GLY A 551 -20.33 -0.20 12.94
CA GLY A 551 -20.59 0.20 11.57
C GLY A 551 -22.06 0.43 11.27
N LEU A 552 -22.92 -0.50 11.69
CA LEU A 552 -24.38 -0.33 11.61
C LEU A 552 -24.87 0.92 12.35
N LEU A 553 -24.36 1.18 13.56
CA LEU A 553 -24.68 2.39 14.32
C LEU A 553 -24.24 3.66 13.59
N ILE A 554 -23.00 3.68 13.10
CA ILE A 554 -22.45 4.84 12.37
C ILE A 554 -23.28 5.10 11.11
N PHE A 555 -23.67 4.05 10.40
CA PHE A 555 -24.53 4.16 9.23
C PHE A 555 -25.96 4.58 9.59
N GLU A 556 -26.52 4.16 10.73
CA GLU A 556 -27.82 4.66 11.23
C GLU A 556 -27.79 6.18 11.50
N ILE A 557 -26.65 6.70 12.00
CA ILE A 557 -26.50 8.12 12.34
C ILE A 557 -26.24 8.99 11.11
N PHE A 558 -25.33 8.56 10.23
CA PHE A 558 -24.82 9.39 9.14
C PHE A 558 -25.28 8.95 7.75
N GLY A 559 -25.71 7.69 7.60
CA GLY A 559 -26.00 7.10 6.30
C GLY A 559 -24.83 7.31 5.33
N THR A 560 -25.14 7.84 4.15
CA THR A 560 -24.20 8.13 3.07
C THR A 560 -23.67 9.57 3.11
N SER A 561 -23.93 10.34 4.16
CA SER A 561 -23.41 11.70 4.31
C SER A 561 -21.91 11.76 4.64
N ILE A 562 -21.33 10.61 5.00
CA ILE A 562 -19.88 10.41 5.20
C ILE A 562 -19.40 9.33 4.23
N ALA A 563 -18.13 9.36 3.84
CA ALA A 563 -17.54 8.30 3.04
C ALA A 563 -17.24 7.05 3.90
N PRO A 564 -17.33 5.83 3.35
CA PRO A 564 -16.83 4.65 4.04
C PRO A 564 -15.30 4.58 3.97
N ASP A 565 -14.68 3.84 4.90
CA ASP A 565 -13.27 3.47 4.78
C ASP A 565 -12.97 2.83 3.42
N ALA A 566 -11.77 3.05 2.86
CA ALA A 566 -11.32 2.36 1.66
C ALA A 566 -11.24 0.85 1.89
N THR A 567 -11.60 0.07 0.88
CA THR A 567 -11.71 -1.40 0.94
C THR A 567 -11.17 -2.11 -0.30
N GLY A 568 -10.37 -1.43 -1.12
CA GLY A 568 -9.90 -1.94 -2.42
C GLY A 568 -10.97 -1.93 -3.50
N THR A 569 -12.13 -1.34 -3.21
CA THR A 569 -13.25 -1.10 -4.12
C THR A 569 -13.12 0.25 -4.80
N PHE A 570 -13.87 0.43 -5.89
CA PHE A 570 -13.81 1.63 -6.71
C PHE A 570 -14.42 2.85 -6.01
N ARG A 571 -13.69 3.98 -5.99
CA ARG A 571 -14.06 5.24 -5.33
C ARG A 571 -13.86 6.45 -6.23
N ILE A 572 -14.60 7.52 -5.92
CA ILE A 572 -14.42 8.86 -6.48
C ILE A 572 -14.02 9.82 -5.36
N SER A 573 -12.95 10.59 -5.57
CA SER A 573 -12.54 11.69 -4.69
C SER A 573 -12.46 12.99 -5.47
N ASP A 574 -13.11 14.03 -4.94
CA ASP A 574 -13.05 15.40 -5.45
C ASP A 574 -11.87 16.20 -4.88
N GLY A 575 -11.43 17.21 -5.62
CA GLY A 575 -10.50 18.23 -5.12
C GLY A 575 -10.17 19.27 -6.18
N ILE A 576 -9.27 20.18 -5.81
CA ILE A 576 -8.70 21.20 -6.69
C ILE A 576 -7.18 21.15 -6.59
N ILE A 577 -6.49 21.73 -7.57
CA ILE A 577 -5.04 21.93 -7.50
C ILE A 577 -4.75 23.00 -6.44
N ALA A 578 -3.86 22.69 -5.51
CA ALA A 578 -3.53 23.62 -4.44
C ALA A 578 -2.10 23.38 -3.91
N GLY A 579 -1.32 24.46 -3.81
CA GLY A 579 -0.08 24.47 -3.03
C GLY A 579 -0.33 24.30 -1.53
N TYR A 580 0.74 24.20 -0.73
CA TYR A 580 0.66 24.08 0.73
C TYR A 580 1.91 24.63 1.40
N GLU A 581 1.83 24.98 2.69
CA GLU A 581 3.00 25.42 3.44
C GLU A 581 3.93 24.24 3.75
N TYR A 582 5.21 24.39 3.42
CA TYR A 582 6.26 23.41 3.71
C TYR A 582 7.59 24.10 4.01
N ASN A 583 8.35 23.56 4.98
CA ASN A 583 9.72 23.99 5.30
C ASN A 583 9.98 25.52 5.27
N GLY A 584 9.12 26.31 5.93
CA GLY A 584 9.28 27.77 6.01
C GLY A 584 8.95 28.54 4.73
N THR A 585 8.34 27.89 3.73
CA THR A 585 7.90 28.49 2.46
C THR A 585 6.59 27.82 1.96
N ILE A 586 6.22 28.06 0.70
CA ILE A 586 5.00 27.53 0.07
C ILE A 586 5.38 26.64 -1.12
N ALA A 587 4.80 25.44 -1.17
CA ALA A 587 4.95 24.51 -2.27
C ALA A 587 4.11 25.00 -3.46
N PRO A 588 4.68 25.08 -4.67
CA PRO A 588 3.92 25.52 -5.84
C PRO A 588 2.82 24.50 -6.20
N PRO A 589 1.66 24.93 -6.72
CA PRO A 589 0.59 24.00 -7.12
C PRO A 589 1.02 23.03 -8.24
N ILE A 590 1.95 23.46 -9.09
CA ILE A 590 2.50 22.72 -10.22
C ILE A 590 4.03 22.78 -10.20
N THR A 591 4.67 21.76 -10.75
CA THR A 591 6.08 21.78 -11.16
C THR A 591 6.20 21.78 -12.68
N THR A 592 7.37 22.13 -13.19
CA THR A 592 7.67 22.12 -14.63
C THR A 592 8.94 21.31 -14.90
N PHE A 593 9.22 21.01 -16.18
CA PHE A 593 10.43 20.29 -16.56
C PHE A 593 11.72 21.07 -16.24
N TYR A 594 11.66 22.40 -16.09
CA TYR A 594 12.81 23.17 -15.56
C TYR A 594 13.34 22.60 -14.24
N GLY A 595 12.45 22.23 -13.31
CA GLY A 595 12.89 21.69 -12.02
C GLY A 595 13.42 20.26 -12.09
N LEU A 596 13.00 19.46 -13.09
CA LEU A 596 13.61 18.15 -13.38
C LEU A 596 15.08 18.33 -13.76
N TYR A 597 15.36 19.23 -14.71
CA TYR A 597 16.73 19.48 -15.15
C TYR A 597 17.56 20.22 -14.10
N ASP A 598 16.98 21.15 -13.34
CA ASP A 598 17.67 21.77 -12.22
C ASP A 598 18.12 20.72 -11.20
N ARG A 599 17.24 19.80 -10.77
CA ARG A 599 17.61 18.72 -9.85
C ARG A 599 18.78 17.89 -10.39
N HIS A 600 18.79 17.59 -11.68
CA HIS A 600 19.89 16.86 -12.30
C HIS A 600 21.23 17.57 -12.13
N TYR A 601 21.30 18.88 -12.43
CA TYR A 601 22.55 19.63 -12.35
C TYR A 601 22.93 20.00 -10.91
N SER A 602 21.97 20.42 -10.08
CA SER A 602 22.19 20.83 -8.69
C SER A 602 22.62 19.66 -7.80
N HIS A 603 22.23 18.43 -8.15
CA HIS A 603 22.71 17.20 -7.50
C HIS A 603 23.91 16.57 -8.21
N GLN A 604 24.64 17.36 -9.00
CA GLN A 604 25.89 16.98 -9.66
C GLN A 604 25.76 15.74 -10.56
N LYS A 605 24.58 15.53 -11.15
CA LYS A 605 24.30 14.43 -12.09
C LYS A 605 24.48 13.05 -11.45
N LYS A 606 24.27 12.96 -10.14
CA LYS A 606 24.42 11.72 -9.37
C LYS A 606 23.05 11.14 -9.03
N TRP A 607 23.03 9.82 -8.89
CA TRP A 607 21.90 9.10 -8.33
C TRP A 607 21.43 9.71 -7.00
N PRO A 608 20.12 9.82 -6.74
CA PRO A 608 18.98 9.38 -7.58
C PRO A 608 18.46 10.41 -8.59
N TRP A 609 19.23 11.46 -8.90
CA TRP A 609 18.82 12.55 -9.81
C TRP A 609 19.62 12.57 -11.13
N ASP A 610 20.33 11.49 -11.45
CA ASP A 610 20.91 11.30 -12.78
C ASP A 610 19.84 11.06 -13.85
N LEU A 611 20.17 11.37 -15.11
CA LEU A 611 19.26 11.25 -16.24
C LEU A 611 19.88 10.37 -17.34
N PRO A 612 19.09 9.52 -18.01
CA PRO A 612 19.53 8.75 -19.16
C PRO A 612 19.93 9.66 -20.32
N ALA A 613 20.78 9.16 -21.22
CA ALA A 613 21.25 9.91 -22.38
C ALA A 613 20.11 10.49 -23.25
N ARG A 614 18.98 9.78 -23.40
CA ARG A 614 17.83 10.28 -24.18
C ARG A 614 17.21 11.55 -23.58
N TRP A 615 17.28 11.70 -22.25
CA TRP A 615 16.74 12.85 -21.52
C TRP A 615 17.66 14.06 -21.58
N LEU A 616 18.95 13.87 -21.90
CA LEU A 616 19.91 14.96 -22.11
C LEU A 616 19.74 15.63 -23.48
N ASN A 617 19.13 14.93 -24.44
CA ASN A 617 18.86 15.40 -25.80
C ASN A 617 17.35 15.56 -26.04
N TYR A 618 16.69 16.37 -25.20
CA TYR A 618 15.24 16.49 -25.14
C TYR A 618 14.57 17.21 -26.34
N GLY A 619 15.37 17.73 -27.28
CA GLY A 619 14.87 18.29 -28.53
C GLY A 619 13.91 19.47 -28.31
N GLY A 620 12.68 19.32 -28.82
CA GLY A 620 11.62 20.34 -28.76
C GLY A 620 10.74 20.30 -27.52
N LEU A 621 11.14 19.56 -26.47
CA LEU A 621 10.42 19.52 -25.20
C LEU A 621 10.20 20.94 -24.65
N ASP A 622 8.96 21.31 -24.37
CA ASP A 622 8.67 22.56 -23.69
C ASP A 622 9.01 22.42 -22.20
N LEU A 623 10.09 23.07 -21.78
CA LEU A 623 10.55 22.99 -20.38
C LEU A 623 9.60 23.69 -19.39
N SER A 624 8.75 24.59 -19.88
CA SER A 624 7.75 25.30 -19.09
C SER A 624 6.45 24.50 -18.89
N ALA A 625 6.26 23.43 -19.66
CA ALA A 625 5.09 22.57 -19.54
C ALA A 625 4.93 22.01 -18.11
N GLN A 626 3.68 21.89 -17.68
CA GLN A 626 3.32 21.26 -16.42
C GLN A 626 3.88 19.84 -16.37
N ASN A 627 4.63 19.56 -15.32
CA ASN A 627 5.22 18.26 -15.07
C ASN A 627 4.35 17.49 -14.05
N ASN A 628 4.53 17.75 -12.76
CA ASN A 628 3.65 17.23 -11.70
C ASN A 628 2.76 18.34 -11.13
N PHE A 629 1.68 17.97 -10.46
CA PHE A 629 0.84 18.87 -9.69
C PHE A 629 0.39 18.24 -8.38
N VAL A 630 -0.04 19.08 -7.45
CA VAL A 630 -0.61 18.68 -6.15
C VAL A 630 -2.03 19.16 -5.98
N GLY A 631 -2.88 18.29 -5.43
CA GLY A 631 -4.28 18.62 -5.18
C GLY A 631 -4.80 18.13 -3.85
N THR A 632 -5.95 18.67 -3.45
CA THR A 632 -6.64 18.32 -2.19
C THR A 632 -7.42 17.01 -2.31
N PHE A 633 -6.94 16.04 -3.09
CA PHE A 633 -7.62 14.77 -3.27
C PHE A 633 -7.46 13.91 -2.01
N ASP A 634 -8.46 13.08 -1.74
CA ASP A 634 -8.40 12.11 -0.66
C ASP A 634 -7.98 10.75 -1.20
N THR A 635 -6.69 10.45 -1.07
CA THR A 635 -6.08 9.23 -1.64
C THR A 635 -5.21 8.52 -0.61
N VAL A 636 -5.09 7.20 -0.72
CA VAL A 636 -4.14 6.36 0.02
C VAL A 636 -3.51 5.30 -0.89
N GLY A 637 -2.58 4.51 -0.36
CA GLY A 637 -1.97 3.39 -1.10
C GLY A 637 -3.03 2.49 -1.75
N GLY A 638 -2.79 2.08 -3.01
CA GLY A 638 -3.78 1.43 -3.88
C GLY A 638 -4.39 2.38 -4.92
N SER A 639 -4.36 3.69 -4.66
CA SER A 639 -4.83 4.71 -5.62
C SER A 639 -3.83 4.97 -6.76
N SER A 640 -2.61 4.42 -6.70
CA SER A 640 -1.62 4.58 -7.77
C SER A 640 -2.18 4.21 -9.14
N GLY A 641 -1.95 5.07 -10.12
CA GLY A 641 -2.38 4.91 -11.51
C GLY A 641 -3.83 5.36 -11.75
N SER A 642 -4.48 5.94 -10.74
CA SER A 642 -5.85 6.47 -10.89
C SER A 642 -5.88 7.59 -11.91
N PRO A 643 -6.78 7.53 -12.92
CA PRO A 643 -7.06 8.69 -13.74
C PRO A 643 -7.58 9.85 -12.88
N ILE A 644 -7.08 11.04 -13.18
CA ILE A 644 -7.63 12.31 -12.72
C ILE A 644 -8.35 12.93 -13.90
N ILE A 645 -9.63 13.24 -13.72
CA ILE A 645 -10.47 13.81 -14.77
C ILE A 645 -11.07 15.15 -14.36
N ASN A 646 -11.33 16.01 -15.34
CA ASN A 646 -12.06 17.26 -15.13
C ASN A 646 -13.59 17.07 -15.25
N LYS A 647 -14.35 18.17 -15.09
CA LYS A 647 -15.82 18.17 -15.22
C LYS A 647 -16.33 17.71 -16.59
N ASN A 648 -15.51 17.79 -17.65
CA ASN A 648 -15.84 17.32 -18.99
C ASN A 648 -15.52 15.83 -19.20
N ALA A 649 -15.08 15.12 -18.17
CA ALA A 649 -14.56 13.76 -18.24
C ALA A 649 -13.34 13.60 -19.19
N GLN A 650 -12.50 14.64 -19.27
CA GLN A 650 -11.20 14.54 -19.95
C GLN A 650 -10.13 14.06 -18.97
N TYR A 651 -9.21 13.21 -19.43
CA TYR A 651 -8.05 12.78 -18.67
C TYR A 651 -7.03 13.92 -18.60
N VAL A 652 -6.79 14.44 -17.40
CA VAL A 652 -5.88 15.57 -17.16
C VAL A 652 -4.65 15.17 -16.36
N GLY A 653 -4.62 13.98 -15.77
CA GLY A 653 -3.45 13.54 -15.03
C GLY A 653 -3.58 12.14 -14.47
N ILE A 654 -2.48 11.66 -13.90
CA ILE A 654 -2.38 10.35 -13.27
C ILE A 654 -1.85 10.47 -11.85
N LEU A 655 -2.62 10.01 -10.88
CA LEU A 655 -2.19 9.97 -9.49
C LEU A 655 -1.04 8.97 -9.34
N HIS A 656 0.02 9.33 -8.60
CA HIS A 656 1.11 8.39 -8.28
C HIS A 656 1.59 8.41 -6.84
N ASP A 657 1.40 9.50 -6.08
CA ASP A 657 1.89 9.58 -4.71
C ASP A 657 1.05 10.57 -3.85
N GLY A 658 1.42 10.75 -2.59
CA GLY A 658 1.00 11.84 -1.72
C GLY A 658 2.21 12.50 -1.06
N ASN A 659 2.01 13.55 -0.27
CA ASN A 659 3.08 14.11 0.56
C ASN A 659 3.14 13.49 1.97
N MET A 660 4.23 13.72 2.70
CA MET A 660 4.46 13.20 4.05
C MET A 660 3.35 13.60 5.02
N GLU A 661 2.85 14.84 4.93
CA GLU A 661 1.74 15.34 5.74
C GLU A 661 0.41 14.63 5.42
N GLY A 662 0.27 14.13 4.19
CA GLY A 662 -0.89 13.36 3.71
C GLY A 662 -0.96 11.92 4.20
N LEU A 663 0.10 11.39 4.83
CA LEU A 663 0.08 10.05 5.41
C LEU A 663 -0.93 9.90 6.57
N SER A 664 -1.46 11.02 7.08
CA SER A 664 -2.60 11.05 8.01
C SER A 664 -3.88 10.46 7.42
N ASN A 665 -4.06 10.48 6.09
CA ASN A 665 -5.31 10.08 5.41
C ASN A 665 -5.75 8.65 5.70
N ASP A 666 -4.86 7.77 6.16
CA ASP A 666 -5.23 6.43 6.60
C ASP A 666 -6.16 6.48 7.83
N PHE A 667 -6.02 7.47 8.70
CA PHE A 667 -6.77 7.59 9.97
C PHE A 667 -7.70 8.80 10.02
N ILE A 668 -7.30 9.90 9.39
CA ILE A 668 -8.03 11.17 9.37
C ILE A 668 -7.65 11.97 8.13
N TYR A 669 -8.65 12.43 7.36
CA TYR A 669 -8.39 13.29 6.22
C TYR A 669 -8.24 14.77 6.66
N THR A 670 -7.22 15.42 6.13
CA THR A 670 -6.91 16.83 6.37
C THR A 670 -6.70 17.56 5.04
N THR A 671 -6.82 18.89 5.03
CA THR A 671 -6.64 19.69 3.80
C THR A 671 -5.62 20.82 3.99
N GLU A 672 -5.17 21.06 5.21
CA GLU A 672 -4.26 22.14 5.54
C GLU A 672 -2.88 21.93 4.90
N LYS A 673 -2.35 20.70 4.95
CA LYS A 673 -1.05 20.35 4.34
C LYS A 673 -1.06 19.07 3.51
N ASN A 674 -1.99 18.16 3.75
CA ASN A 674 -2.12 16.94 2.96
C ASN A 674 -2.37 17.25 1.48
N ARG A 675 -1.56 16.68 0.61
CA ARG A 675 -1.70 16.74 -0.84
C ARG A 675 -1.46 15.38 -1.47
N SER A 676 -2.29 15.08 -2.46
CA SER A 676 -2.06 14.03 -3.44
C SER A 676 -1.22 14.58 -4.58
N ILE A 677 -0.28 13.79 -5.10
CA ILE A 677 0.67 14.16 -6.16
C ILE A 677 0.32 13.37 -7.42
N ALA A 678 0.26 14.09 -8.54
CA ALA A 678 -0.05 13.52 -9.84
C ALA A 678 0.90 14.03 -10.92
N LEU A 679 1.08 13.23 -11.97
CA LEU A 679 1.75 13.63 -13.21
C LEU A 679 0.70 14.18 -14.17
N SER A 680 0.97 15.35 -14.76
CA SER A 680 0.08 16.02 -15.72
C SER A 680 0.00 15.25 -17.04
N SER A 681 -1.18 15.23 -17.67
CA SER A 681 -1.34 14.72 -19.04
C SER A 681 -0.48 15.49 -20.04
N GLN A 682 -0.24 16.78 -19.81
CA GLN A 682 0.70 17.58 -20.61
C GLN A 682 2.11 17.00 -20.54
N ALA A 683 2.57 16.61 -19.35
CA ALA A 683 3.87 15.97 -19.17
C ALA A 683 3.95 14.66 -19.94
N ILE A 684 2.92 13.82 -19.86
CA ILE A 684 2.84 12.54 -20.58
C ILE A 684 2.95 12.79 -22.08
N TYR A 685 2.15 13.71 -22.63
CA TYR A 685 2.17 14.06 -24.05
C TYR A 685 3.56 14.56 -24.50
N GLN A 686 4.14 15.50 -23.75
CA GLN A 686 5.48 16.05 -24.01
C GLN A 686 6.57 14.97 -24.00
N ILE A 687 6.54 14.05 -23.04
CA ILE A 687 7.50 12.94 -22.93
C ILE A 687 7.33 11.96 -24.09
N VAL A 688 6.11 11.53 -24.39
CA VAL A 688 5.82 10.57 -25.46
C VAL A 688 6.24 11.14 -26.82
N LYS A 689 6.02 12.45 -27.05
CA LYS A 689 6.34 13.14 -28.30
C LYS A 689 7.83 13.42 -28.48
N TYR A 690 8.49 14.00 -27.48
CA TYR A 690 9.86 14.53 -27.66
C TYR A 690 10.96 13.61 -27.12
N ILE A 691 10.67 12.84 -26.06
CA ILE A 691 11.64 11.94 -25.41
C ILE A 691 11.55 10.53 -25.97
N VAL A 692 10.35 9.94 -25.96
CA VAL A 692 10.12 8.58 -26.50
C VAL A 692 10.04 8.60 -28.03
N LYS A 693 9.51 9.69 -28.61
CA LYS A 693 9.31 9.87 -30.06
C LYS A 693 8.38 8.81 -30.65
N ALA A 694 7.27 8.56 -29.94
CA ALA A 694 6.29 7.54 -30.29
C ALA A 694 5.11 8.12 -31.09
N ASP A 695 5.37 8.54 -32.33
CA ASP A 695 4.39 9.27 -33.17
C ASP A 695 3.03 8.58 -33.30
N ARG A 696 2.98 7.24 -33.35
CA ARG A 696 1.70 6.51 -33.40
C ARG A 696 0.87 6.72 -32.14
N ILE A 697 1.53 6.75 -30.99
CA ILE A 697 0.88 6.91 -29.69
C ILE A 697 0.48 8.37 -29.49
N VAL A 698 1.30 9.32 -29.94
CA VAL A 698 0.95 10.75 -29.98
C VAL A 698 -0.35 10.96 -30.75
N LYS A 699 -0.43 10.44 -31.99
CA LYS A 699 -1.65 10.55 -32.81
C LYS A 699 -2.86 9.88 -32.18
N GLU A 700 -2.66 8.74 -31.51
CA GLU A 700 -3.73 8.05 -30.81
C GLU A 700 -4.22 8.82 -29.57
N MET A 701 -3.32 9.47 -28.82
CA MET A 701 -3.67 10.37 -27.71
C MET A 701 -4.46 11.60 -28.21
N GLU A 702 -4.08 12.16 -29.36
CA GLU A 702 -4.76 13.31 -29.99
C GLU A 702 -6.16 12.93 -30.51
N ASN A 703 -6.29 11.77 -31.14
CA ASN A 703 -7.54 11.35 -31.79
C ASN A 703 -8.46 10.52 -30.89
N GLY A 704 -7.95 9.99 -29.79
CA GLY A 704 -8.65 9.02 -28.94
C GLY A 704 -8.84 7.65 -29.60
N LYS A 705 -8.09 7.36 -30.67
CA LYS A 705 -8.17 6.14 -31.46
C LYS A 705 -6.95 5.97 -32.35
N ILE A 706 -6.65 4.74 -32.76
CA ILE A 706 -5.59 4.46 -33.73
C ILE A 706 -5.92 5.22 -35.03
N SER A 707 -4.94 5.97 -35.53
CA SER A 707 -5.06 6.68 -36.80
C SER A 707 -4.82 5.70 -37.95
N GLU A 708 -5.66 5.74 -38.97
CA GLU A 708 -5.52 4.97 -40.21
C GLU A 708 -4.27 5.36 -41.01
#